data_AF-A0AAX1JI38-F1
#
_entry.id   AF-A0AAX1JI38-F1
#
_cell.length_a   1.000
_cell.length_b   1.000
_cell.length_c   1.000
_cell.angle_alpha   90.00
_cell.angle_beta   90.00
_cell.angle_gamma   90.00
#
_symmetry.space_group_name_H-M   'P 1'
#
loop_
_entity.id
_entity.type
_entity.pdbx_description
1 polymer ?
#
loop_
_entity_poly.entity_id
_entity_poly.type
_entity_poly.pdbx_seq_one_letter_code
_entity_poly.pdbx_strand_id
1 'polypeptide(L)'
;MSEDVAIIGVACRFPGATSPQEFWRLLCEAREATPAGLDSVAEFDANFFNVSPREASAMDPRQRLMLELTWEVLEDAFVVPDSVRGQPIAMYVGAMNDDYAFLTTATGHVDHHSFAGISRGMIANRVSYLFDWHGPSVTVDSGQSSALVAVHLACETLRGGASPLVVAGGVHLNLASETAPLETEFGAVSESGHTYAFDGRADGYVRSEGAGLVLLKPLAAAVADGDQIRAVIRGSAVGNAGRSAAGLTVPSVAGQVNVIQRALASADLDSGQIDYVEAHGTGTEIGDPIEATALGDVFTGRRDDPVAVGSVKTNIGHTGAAAGIAGLLKVVLALENAQLPASLNYSAASPGVDLQGLGLRVHTALTPWAGQPRRAGVSSFGMGGTNAHVIVEQAPEAAKSPASKADTAVAWVLSAASAEALANQATRLSAWVDERTDLYPVDVAWSLISTRAVFEHRTVVVGADRPALLAGLAQPAVTGRVGWTGKTVFVFPGQGAQWLGMGQRLYERFPVFASAFDEAAGALDAHLRMPLRQVMWGTDAALLQNTEFAQPALFAVEVALAALLRSCGLTADFVIGHSVGEVAAAYVAGVLALPDAARVVARRGQLMAALPAGGAMVAVLASAEEVTPLLPAGVEIAAYNGPTSVVISGPEAAVGAVAERLVDHGRQVHRLAVSHAFHSALTEPMLLRFADALSGLAAQEPRIGLLTNVTGQLAERGYGSAQYWVDHVRRPVRFADSVAAAQTRGAGVFVEVGPGGGLTSAVEQSLSNDRALTVTTLPQDRPEAESVLSALGRLFSAGASVDWRPVFDGMRPARVELPTYGFARQRYWLGGGEDLLIDPTPSDPDTIDRLRRLSPTEQRRELVELVCSHAVTVLGHHNGHDIDAYRPFQDLGFTSLAGVELRDRLKKVTGLAGLSLSRTLIFDYPTPAALADHLARQLAHDEFPVKSNEKDLWSRLRTIPIAELRRTGLLEKLMALTDAPENASLAADIGDDEIDSLSPDALIALALRQDNENGDSD
;
A
#
# COMPACT_ATOMS: atom_id res chain seq x y z
N MET A 1 -38.92 8.93 2.14
CA MET A 1 -38.12 9.53 1.07
C MET A 1 -37.01 8.54 0.76
N SER A 2 -36.83 8.14 -0.49
CA SER A 2 -35.72 7.29 -0.88
C SER A 2 -34.42 8.04 -0.64
N GLU A 3 -33.43 7.40 -0.05
CA GLU A 3 -32.10 8.01 0.12
C GLU A 3 -31.43 8.14 -1.27
N ASP A 4 -30.91 9.33 -1.56
CA ASP A 4 -30.13 9.62 -2.77
C ASP A 4 -28.77 8.91 -2.70
N VAL A 5 -28.26 8.47 -3.85
CA VAL A 5 -26.99 7.72 -3.93
C VAL A 5 -25.94 8.57 -4.63
N ALA A 6 -24.81 8.81 -3.97
CA ALA A 6 -23.67 9.50 -4.57
C ALA A 6 -22.84 8.53 -5.41
N ILE A 7 -22.46 8.98 -6.61
CA ILE A 7 -21.35 8.41 -7.38
C ILE A 7 -20.08 9.12 -6.91
N ILE A 8 -19.19 8.39 -6.24
CA ILE A 8 -17.97 8.96 -5.66
C ILE A 8 -16.69 8.58 -6.41
N GLY A 9 -16.75 7.57 -7.30
CA GLY A 9 -15.63 7.18 -8.15
C GLY A 9 -16.09 6.58 -9.46
N VAL A 10 -15.27 6.70 -10.50
CA VAL A 10 -15.49 6.13 -11.83
C VAL A 10 -14.22 5.53 -12.41
N ALA A 11 -14.34 4.44 -13.18
CA ALA A 11 -13.24 3.88 -13.95
C ALA A 11 -13.77 3.23 -15.25
N CYS A 12 -12.99 3.26 -16.33
CA CYS A 12 -13.40 2.62 -17.59
C CYS A 12 -12.25 2.22 -18.52
N ARG A 13 -12.57 1.30 -19.43
CA ARG A 13 -11.84 1.01 -20.67
C ARG A 13 -12.84 0.97 -21.82
N PHE A 14 -12.69 1.88 -22.77
CA PHE A 14 -13.46 1.95 -24.00
C PHE A 14 -12.53 2.11 -25.21
N PRO A 15 -12.98 1.80 -26.44
CA PRO A 15 -12.20 2.04 -27.64
C PRO A 15 -11.69 3.48 -27.70
N GLY A 16 -10.37 3.64 -27.87
CA GLY A 16 -9.71 4.95 -27.89
C GLY A 16 -9.64 5.68 -26.54
N ALA A 17 -10.03 5.05 -25.43
CA ALA A 17 -10.00 5.65 -24.09
C ALA A 17 -9.75 4.63 -22.98
N THR A 18 -8.61 4.74 -22.32
CA THR A 18 -8.21 3.88 -21.19
C THR A 18 -8.56 4.47 -19.83
N SER A 19 -9.13 5.67 -19.77
CA SER A 19 -9.54 6.34 -18.52
C SER A 19 -10.77 7.24 -18.73
N PRO A 20 -11.47 7.63 -17.65
CA PRO A 20 -12.58 8.59 -17.74
C PRO A 20 -12.19 9.93 -18.40
N GLN A 21 -10.97 10.41 -18.17
CA GLN A 21 -10.46 11.66 -18.74
C GLN A 21 -10.20 11.52 -20.25
N GLU A 22 -9.62 10.41 -20.69
CA GLU A 22 -9.47 10.12 -22.12
C GLU A 22 -10.82 9.92 -22.80
N PHE A 23 -11.77 9.28 -22.12
CA PHE A 23 -13.13 9.11 -22.63
C PHE A 23 -13.83 10.46 -22.79
N TRP A 24 -13.72 11.34 -21.79
CA TRP A 24 -14.24 12.70 -21.89
C TRP A 24 -13.63 13.49 -23.06
N ARG A 25 -12.30 13.38 -23.25
CA ARG A 25 -11.59 14.02 -24.38
C ARG A 25 -12.12 13.51 -25.72
N LEU A 26 -12.26 12.18 -25.88
CA LEU A 26 -12.82 11.55 -27.08
C LEU A 26 -14.23 12.08 -27.40
N LEU A 27 -15.09 12.20 -26.38
CA LEU A 27 -16.45 12.72 -26.53
C LEU A 27 -16.46 14.20 -26.94
N CYS A 28 -15.61 15.03 -26.33
CA CYS A 28 -15.50 16.46 -26.65
C CYS A 28 -14.94 16.71 -28.06
N GLU A 29 -14.00 15.88 -28.50
CA GLU A 29 -13.43 15.92 -29.86
C GLU A 29 -14.40 15.39 -30.92
N ALA A 30 -15.60 14.92 -30.52
CA ALA A 30 -16.61 14.34 -31.40
C ALA A 30 -16.03 13.19 -32.27
N ARG A 31 -15.17 12.37 -31.66
CA ARG A 31 -14.50 11.27 -32.36
C ARG A 31 -15.32 9.99 -32.32
N GLU A 32 -15.31 9.29 -33.45
CA GLU A 32 -15.78 7.91 -33.58
C GLU A 32 -14.54 6.99 -33.49
N ALA A 33 -14.52 6.11 -32.50
CA ALA A 33 -13.43 5.17 -32.24
C ALA A 33 -13.71 3.76 -32.80
N THR A 34 -14.91 3.53 -33.32
CA THR A 34 -15.27 2.27 -34.00
C THR A 34 -14.70 2.21 -35.42
N PRO A 35 -14.44 1.00 -35.96
CA PRO A 35 -14.67 -0.33 -35.36
C PRO A 35 -13.48 -0.86 -34.50
N ALA A 36 -12.67 -0.01 -33.87
CA ALA A 36 -11.59 -0.48 -33.00
C ALA A 36 -12.14 -1.17 -31.73
N GLY A 37 -11.54 -2.29 -31.34
CA GLY A 37 -11.78 -2.96 -30.06
C GLY A 37 -10.95 -2.35 -28.93
N LEU A 38 -10.91 -3.01 -27.78
CA LEU A 38 -9.96 -2.68 -26.73
C LEU A 38 -8.56 -3.20 -27.11
N ASP A 39 -7.56 -2.32 -27.05
CA ASP A 39 -6.18 -2.72 -27.16
C ASP A 39 -5.78 -3.56 -25.92
N SER A 40 -4.91 -4.56 -26.13
CA SER A 40 -4.25 -5.27 -25.04
C SER A 40 -5.14 -6.01 -24.03
N VAL A 41 -6.30 -6.58 -24.45
CA VAL A 41 -7.15 -7.43 -23.57
C VAL A 41 -6.45 -8.66 -22.97
N ALA A 42 -5.29 -9.04 -23.50
CA ALA A 42 -4.47 -10.12 -22.96
C ALA A 42 -3.52 -9.65 -21.85
N GLU A 43 -3.30 -8.35 -21.69
CA GLU A 43 -2.36 -7.79 -20.72
C GLU A 43 -2.99 -7.66 -19.32
N PHE A 44 -2.23 -8.02 -18.28
CA PHE A 44 -2.67 -7.95 -16.88
C PHE A 44 -1.45 -7.97 -15.94
N ASP A 45 -1.54 -7.36 -14.76
CA ASP A 45 -0.50 -7.45 -13.72
C ASP A 45 -0.86 -8.55 -12.71
N ALA A 46 -0.54 -9.79 -13.05
CA ALA A 46 -0.92 -10.94 -12.23
C ALA A 46 -0.26 -10.94 -10.85
N ASN A 47 1.01 -10.54 -10.78
CA ASN A 47 1.78 -10.48 -9.53
C ASN A 47 1.16 -9.49 -8.53
N PHE A 48 0.71 -8.32 -9.00
CA PHE A 48 0.03 -7.34 -8.14
C PHE A 48 -1.19 -7.93 -7.43
N PHE A 49 -1.97 -8.74 -8.14
CA PHE A 49 -3.18 -9.38 -7.60
C PHE A 49 -2.90 -10.76 -6.95
N ASN A 50 -1.64 -11.12 -6.72
CA ASN A 50 -1.22 -12.44 -6.23
C ASN A 50 -1.81 -13.62 -7.03
N VAL A 51 -1.90 -13.45 -8.36
CA VAL A 51 -2.35 -14.47 -9.30
C VAL A 51 -1.12 -15.05 -10.01
N SER A 52 -1.03 -16.38 -10.07
CA SER A 52 0.07 -17.03 -10.77
C SER A 52 -0.04 -16.85 -12.30
N PRO A 53 1.07 -16.84 -13.06
CA PRO A 53 1.03 -16.79 -14.52
C PRO A 53 0.13 -17.85 -15.17
N ARG A 54 0.14 -19.07 -14.61
CA ARG A 54 -0.70 -20.17 -15.08
C ARG A 54 -2.19 -19.88 -14.85
N GLU A 55 -2.56 -19.41 -13.66
CA GLU A 55 -3.93 -19.02 -13.37
C GLU A 55 -4.39 -17.84 -14.23
N ALA A 56 -3.54 -16.80 -14.37
CA ALA A 56 -3.83 -15.62 -15.19
C ALA A 56 -4.08 -15.98 -16.66
N SER A 57 -3.40 -16.99 -17.19
CA SER A 57 -3.60 -17.50 -18.55
C SER A 57 -4.89 -18.30 -18.72
N ALA A 58 -5.44 -18.87 -17.64
CA ALA A 58 -6.74 -19.55 -17.66
C ALA A 58 -7.91 -18.60 -17.33
N MET A 59 -7.62 -17.40 -16.81
CA MET A 59 -8.62 -16.38 -16.48
C MET A 59 -9.15 -15.68 -17.72
N ASP A 60 -10.48 -15.68 -17.86
CA ASP A 60 -11.21 -14.83 -18.79
C ASP A 60 -10.74 -13.36 -18.63
N PRO A 61 -10.30 -12.69 -19.72
CA PRO A 61 -9.91 -11.29 -19.71
C PRO A 61 -10.89 -10.35 -18.99
N ARG A 62 -12.19 -10.66 -18.97
CA ARG A 62 -13.20 -9.89 -18.24
C ARG A 62 -12.97 -9.90 -16.73
N GLN A 63 -12.50 -11.01 -16.15
CA GLN A 63 -12.17 -11.08 -14.73
C GLN A 63 -10.95 -10.20 -14.42
N ARG A 64 -9.92 -10.27 -15.26
CA ARG A 64 -8.68 -9.48 -15.15
C ARG A 64 -8.97 -7.98 -15.22
N LEU A 65 -9.81 -7.59 -16.17
CA LEU A 65 -10.21 -6.20 -16.38
C LEU A 65 -11.01 -5.64 -15.19
N MET A 66 -11.90 -6.44 -14.58
CA MET A 66 -12.63 -6.03 -13.38
C MET A 66 -11.73 -5.85 -12.16
N LEU A 67 -10.65 -6.64 -12.03
CA LEU A 67 -9.68 -6.45 -10.95
C LEU A 67 -8.96 -5.11 -11.06
N GLU A 68 -8.42 -4.79 -12.24
CA GLU A 68 -7.76 -3.50 -12.47
C GLU A 68 -8.73 -2.32 -12.32
N LEU A 69 -9.91 -2.40 -12.94
CA LEU A 69 -10.91 -1.31 -12.85
C LEU A 69 -11.43 -1.12 -11.42
N THR A 70 -11.51 -2.19 -10.62
CA THR A 70 -11.91 -2.06 -9.21
C THR A 70 -10.84 -1.34 -8.40
N TRP A 71 -9.55 -1.63 -8.64
CA TRP A 71 -8.48 -0.86 -8.02
C TRP A 71 -8.57 0.63 -8.39
N GLU A 72 -8.76 0.90 -9.67
CA GLU A 72 -8.81 2.27 -10.20
C GLU A 72 -10.01 3.07 -9.70
N VAL A 73 -11.20 2.46 -9.61
CA VAL A 73 -12.40 3.15 -9.13
C VAL A 73 -12.30 3.52 -7.64
N LEU A 74 -11.57 2.73 -6.85
CA LEU A 74 -11.27 3.05 -5.45
C LEU A 74 -10.28 4.23 -5.36
N GLU A 75 -9.21 4.21 -6.15
CA GLU A 75 -8.22 5.30 -6.18
C GLU A 75 -8.79 6.62 -6.72
N ASP A 76 -9.70 6.57 -7.68
CA ASP A 76 -10.46 7.73 -8.20
C ASP A 76 -11.34 8.35 -7.10
N ALA A 77 -11.97 7.51 -6.27
CA ALA A 77 -12.77 7.94 -5.12
C ALA A 77 -11.97 8.34 -3.89
N PHE A 78 -10.63 8.35 -3.96
CA PHE A 78 -9.73 8.54 -2.81
C PHE A 78 -9.90 7.51 -1.68
N VAL A 79 -10.41 6.32 -2.00
CA VAL A 79 -10.55 5.21 -1.06
C VAL A 79 -9.30 4.34 -1.14
N VAL A 80 -8.55 4.25 -0.03
CA VAL A 80 -7.41 3.34 0.06
C VAL A 80 -7.93 1.90 0.16
N PRO A 81 -7.56 0.96 -0.74
CA PRO A 81 -8.15 -0.38 -0.77
C PRO A 81 -8.09 -1.15 0.55
N ASP A 82 -6.99 -1.03 1.32
CA ASP A 82 -6.88 -1.69 2.63
C ASP A 82 -7.83 -1.13 3.69
N SER A 83 -8.35 0.09 3.52
CA SER A 83 -9.32 0.68 4.46
C SER A 83 -10.71 0.03 4.40
N VAL A 84 -11.00 -0.68 3.31
CA VAL A 84 -12.28 -1.40 3.09
C VAL A 84 -12.12 -2.92 3.11
N ARG A 85 -10.92 -3.42 3.45
CA ARG A 85 -10.66 -4.85 3.62
C ARG A 85 -11.46 -5.41 4.80
N GLY A 86 -12.08 -6.57 4.64
CA GLY A 86 -12.93 -7.23 5.64
C GLY A 86 -14.29 -6.55 5.86
N GLN A 87 -14.65 -5.56 5.05
CA GLN A 87 -15.92 -4.82 5.16
C GLN A 87 -17.01 -5.45 4.27
N PRO A 88 -18.30 -5.24 4.57
CA PRO A 88 -19.41 -5.76 3.77
C PRO A 88 -19.63 -4.95 2.49
N ILE A 89 -18.60 -4.78 1.66
CA ILE A 89 -18.69 -4.09 0.36
C ILE A 89 -19.39 -5.01 -0.64
N ALA A 90 -20.36 -4.48 -1.37
CA ALA A 90 -21.07 -5.24 -2.39
C ALA A 90 -20.50 -4.98 -3.80
N MET A 91 -20.61 -5.96 -4.68
CA MET A 91 -20.19 -5.89 -6.07
C MET A 91 -21.27 -6.45 -7.02
N TYR A 92 -21.66 -5.63 -8.00
CA TYR A 92 -22.59 -6.01 -9.06
C TYR A 92 -22.00 -5.75 -10.44
N VAL A 93 -21.83 -6.79 -11.25
CA VAL A 93 -21.24 -6.65 -12.59
C VAL A 93 -22.20 -7.19 -13.64
N GLY A 94 -22.54 -6.36 -14.64
CA GLY A 94 -23.23 -6.80 -15.83
C GLY A 94 -22.28 -7.50 -16.81
N ALA A 95 -22.55 -8.74 -17.18
CA ALA A 95 -21.79 -9.46 -18.20
C ALA A 95 -22.67 -10.45 -18.97
N MET A 96 -22.40 -10.59 -20.27
CA MET A 96 -23.08 -11.52 -21.17
C MET A 96 -22.06 -12.20 -22.10
N ASN A 97 -22.48 -13.28 -22.76
CA ASN A 97 -21.66 -14.17 -23.61
C ASN A 97 -20.51 -14.84 -22.84
N ASP A 98 -19.91 -15.90 -23.40
CA ASP A 98 -18.81 -16.64 -22.77
C ASP A 98 -17.73 -17.04 -23.81
N ASP A 99 -17.32 -16.08 -24.64
CA ASP A 99 -16.37 -16.30 -25.74
C ASP A 99 -15.08 -16.98 -25.30
N TYR A 100 -14.51 -16.58 -24.15
CA TYR A 100 -13.29 -17.19 -23.64
C TYR A 100 -13.52 -18.66 -23.23
N ALA A 101 -14.66 -18.96 -22.59
CA ALA A 101 -15.03 -20.34 -22.24
C ALA A 101 -15.21 -21.21 -23.50
N PHE A 102 -15.84 -20.64 -24.53
CA PHE A 102 -15.96 -21.28 -25.84
C PHE A 102 -14.57 -21.57 -26.43
N LEU A 103 -13.66 -20.59 -26.49
CA LEU A 103 -12.31 -20.80 -27.01
C LEU A 103 -11.51 -21.82 -26.20
N THR A 104 -11.56 -21.77 -24.87
CA THR A 104 -10.89 -22.73 -23.98
C THR A 104 -11.32 -24.16 -24.30
N THR A 105 -12.63 -24.41 -24.44
CA THR A 105 -13.15 -25.75 -24.74
C THR A 105 -12.89 -26.17 -26.18
N ALA A 106 -13.05 -25.26 -27.15
CA ALA A 106 -12.83 -25.52 -28.57
C ALA A 106 -11.37 -25.84 -28.90
N THR A 107 -10.42 -25.27 -28.16
CA THR A 107 -8.98 -25.46 -28.39
C THR A 107 -8.34 -26.53 -27.48
N GLY A 108 -9.08 -27.07 -26.51
CA GLY A 108 -8.61 -28.12 -25.62
C GLY A 108 -7.65 -27.67 -24.51
N HIS A 109 -7.46 -26.37 -24.31
CA HIS A 109 -6.59 -25.80 -23.26
C HIS A 109 -7.28 -25.81 -21.89
N VAL A 110 -7.64 -27.01 -21.40
CA VAL A 110 -8.31 -27.19 -20.11
C VAL A 110 -7.30 -27.66 -19.06
N ASP A 111 -7.21 -26.90 -17.97
CA ASP A 111 -6.47 -27.28 -16.77
C ASP A 111 -7.30 -27.05 -15.50
N HIS A 112 -6.66 -27.19 -14.33
CA HIS A 112 -7.36 -27.09 -13.06
C HIS A 112 -7.83 -25.66 -12.71
N HIS A 113 -7.25 -24.62 -13.33
CA HIS A 113 -7.69 -23.24 -13.16
C HIS A 113 -8.86 -22.90 -14.07
N SER A 114 -9.06 -23.62 -15.18
CA SER A 114 -10.05 -23.28 -16.20
C SER A 114 -11.47 -23.12 -15.66
N PHE A 115 -11.94 -23.99 -14.75
CA PHE A 115 -13.32 -23.90 -14.25
C PHE A 115 -13.62 -22.56 -13.55
N ALA A 116 -12.72 -22.13 -12.66
CA ALA A 116 -12.83 -20.82 -12.01
C ALA A 116 -12.51 -19.67 -12.98
N GLY A 117 -11.56 -19.88 -13.88
CA GLY A 117 -11.10 -18.88 -14.86
C GLY A 117 -12.14 -18.49 -15.90
N ILE A 118 -13.07 -19.39 -16.27
CA ILE A 118 -14.07 -19.13 -17.32
C ILE A 118 -15.51 -18.98 -16.78
N SER A 119 -15.74 -19.25 -15.49
CA SER A 119 -17.07 -19.12 -14.90
C SER A 119 -17.51 -17.65 -14.79
N ARG A 120 -18.69 -17.33 -15.33
CA ARG A 120 -19.22 -15.96 -15.36
C ARG A 120 -19.44 -15.36 -13.96
N GLY A 121 -19.84 -16.18 -12.99
CA GLY A 121 -20.00 -15.75 -11.60
C GLY A 121 -18.68 -15.31 -10.95
N MET A 122 -17.54 -15.79 -11.44
CA MET A 122 -16.22 -15.42 -10.92
C MET A 122 -15.77 -14.01 -11.33
N ILE A 123 -16.45 -13.37 -12.28
CA ILE A 123 -16.18 -11.96 -12.66
C ILE A 123 -16.33 -11.03 -11.45
N ALA A 124 -17.43 -11.14 -10.69
CA ALA A 124 -17.61 -10.40 -9.44
C ALA A 124 -16.88 -11.07 -8.26
N ASN A 125 -17.00 -12.40 -8.13
CA ASN A 125 -16.56 -13.09 -6.91
C ASN A 125 -15.04 -13.06 -6.70
N ARG A 126 -14.25 -13.07 -7.78
CA ARG A 126 -12.80 -12.98 -7.67
C ARG A 126 -12.34 -11.62 -7.15
N VAL A 127 -13.05 -10.55 -7.50
CA VAL A 127 -12.79 -9.21 -6.96
C VAL A 127 -13.09 -9.21 -5.46
N SER A 128 -14.28 -9.65 -5.06
CA SER A 128 -14.63 -9.73 -3.63
C SER A 128 -13.66 -10.61 -2.83
N TYR A 129 -13.16 -11.70 -3.42
CA TYR A 129 -12.13 -12.54 -2.79
C TYR A 129 -10.79 -11.81 -2.60
N LEU A 130 -10.27 -11.16 -3.63
CA LEU A 130 -8.94 -10.52 -3.57
C LEU A 130 -8.92 -9.24 -2.72
N PHE A 131 -10.03 -8.50 -2.69
CA PHE A 131 -10.18 -7.31 -1.85
C PHE A 131 -10.74 -7.62 -0.45
N ASP A 132 -11.05 -8.90 -0.16
CA ASP A 132 -11.64 -9.39 1.10
C ASP A 132 -12.94 -8.65 1.47
N TRP A 133 -13.90 -8.67 0.54
CA TRP A 133 -15.21 -8.04 0.70
C TRP A 133 -16.29 -9.06 1.03
N HIS A 134 -17.11 -8.73 2.03
CA HIS A 134 -18.06 -9.66 2.65
C HIS A 134 -19.52 -9.34 2.29
N GLY A 135 -19.76 -8.38 1.38
CA GLY A 135 -21.09 -8.05 0.89
C GLY A 135 -21.55 -8.92 -0.30
N PRO A 136 -22.77 -8.70 -0.81
CA PRO A 136 -23.25 -9.40 -2.00
C PRO A 136 -22.31 -9.24 -3.20
N SER A 137 -21.98 -10.35 -3.87
CA SER A 137 -21.10 -10.36 -5.04
C SER A 137 -21.79 -11.13 -6.16
N VAL A 138 -22.24 -10.40 -7.20
CA VAL A 138 -23.16 -10.96 -8.21
C VAL A 138 -22.81 -10.49 -9.62
N THR A 139 -22.70 -11.45 -10.53
CA THR A 139 -22.72 -11.17 -11.97
C THR A 139 -24.15 -11.30 -12.51
N VAL A 140 -24.62 -10.28 -13.23
CA VAL A 140 -25.98 -10.18 -13.77
C VAL A 140 -25.95 -10.27 -15.29
N ASP A 141 -26.87 -11.06 -15.86
CA ASP A 141 -27.11 -11.12 -17.30
C ASP A 141 -28.59 -10.81 -17.59
N SER A 142 -28.83 -9.62 -18.14
CA SER A 142 -30.11 -9.21 -18.71
C SER A 142 -29.93 -8.75 -20.17
N GLY A 143 -28.91 -9.29 -20.86
CA GLY A 143 -28.47 -8.83 -22.17
C GLY A 143 -27.84 -7.43 -22.11
N GLN A 144 -28.21 -6.57 -23.05
CA GLN A 144 -27.65 -5.22 -23.22
C GLN A 144 -27.93 -4.27 -22.04
N SER A 145 -28.93 -4.57 -21.20
CA SER A 145 -29.27 -3.79 -20.01
C SER A 145 -28.49 -4.17 -18.75
N SER A 146 -27.64 -5.21 -18.81
CA SER A 146 -27.00 -5.84 -17.64
C SER A 146 -26.31 -4.85 -16.70
N ALA A 147 -25.52 -3.92 -17.23
CA ALA A 147 -24.82 -2.94 -16.38
C ALA A 147 -25.74 -1.97 -15.64
N LEU A 148 -26.84 -1.50 -16.24
CA LEU A 148 -27.79 -0.64 -15.52
C LEU A 148 -28.65 -1.42 -14.53
N VAL A 149 -28.93 -2.70 -14.80
CA VAL A 149 -29.54 -3.58 -13.80
C VAL A 149 -28.60 -3.74 -12.60
N ALA A 150 -27.30 -3.95 -12.83
CA ALA A 150 -26.30 -3.99 -11.77
C ALA A 150 -26.25 -2.67 -10.94
N VAL A 151 -26.28 -1.51 -11.59
CA VAL A 151 -26.36 -0.20 -10.92
C VAL A 151 -27.66 -0.05 -10.12
N HIS A 152 -28.80 -0.52 -10.65
CA HIS A 152 -30.07 -0.51 -9.91
C HIS A 152 -29.99 -1.38 -8.65
N LEU A 153 -29.49 -2.61 -8.74
CA LEU A 153 -29.31 -3.49 -7.58
C LEU A 153 -28.38 -2.87 -6.53
N ALA A 154 -27.33 -2.18 -6.97
CA ALA A 154 -26.45 -1.45 -6.08
C ALA A 154 -27.16 -0.31 -5.34
N CYS A 155 -28.00 0.46 -6.03
CA CYS A 155 -28.82 1.50 -5.39
C CYS A 155 -29.77 0.90 -4.34
N GLU A 156 -30.44 -0.20 -4.66
CA GLU A 156 -31.35 -0.87 -3.73
C GLU A 156 -30.61 -1.47 -2.52
N THR A 157 -29.39 -1.97 -2.71
CA THR A 157 -28.53 -2.49 -1.64
C THR A 157 -28.13 -1.40 -0.65
N LEU A 158 -27.75 -0.22 -1.16
CA LEU A 158 -27.45 0.96 -0.34
C LEU A 158 -28.67 1.45 0.43
N ARG A 159 -29.81 1.60 -0.24
CA ARG A 159 -31.08 2.03 0.38
C ARG A 159 -31.59 1.03 1.42
N GLY A 160 -31.33 -0.25 1.21
CA GLY A 160 -31.63 -1.31 2.15
C GLY A 160 -30.66 -1.40 3.34
N GLY A 161 -29.54 -0.67 3.31
CA GLY A 161 -28.50 -0.70 4.33
C GLY A 161 -27.71 -2.01 4.40
N ALA A 162 -27.79 -2.86 3.36
CA ALA A 162 -27.09 -4.15 3.33
C ALA A 162 -25.58 -4.01 3.07
N SER A 163 -25.15 -2.83 2.59
CA SER A 163 -23.75 -2.49 2.38
C SER A 163 -23.55 -0.97 2.51
N PRO A 164 -22.44 -0.48 3.09
CA PRO A 164 -22.15 0.95 3.18
C PRO A 164 -21.57 1.53 1.89
N LEU A 165 -21.08 0.68 0.99
CA LEU A 165 -20.35 1.06 -0.22
C LEU A 165 -20.52 -0.05 -1.26
N VAL A 166 -20.83 0.31 -2.51
CA VAL A 166 -21.09 -0.68 -3.56
C VAL A 166 -20.34 -0.33 -4.84
N VAL A 167 -19.67 -1.32 -5.43
CA VAL A 167 -19.10 -1.23 -6.79
C VAL A 167 -20.11 -1.80 -7.78
N ALA A 168 -20.42 -1.05 -8.83
CA ALA A 168 -21.37 -1.49 -9.85
C ALA A 168 -20.93 -1.10 -11.26
N GLY A 169 -21.25 -1.93 -12.26
CA GLY A 169 -20.99 -1.59 -13.65
C GLY A 169 -21.15 -2.79 -14.58
N GLY A 170 -20.29 -2.89 -15.59
CA GLY A 170 -20.34 -4.01 -16.53
C GLY A 170 -19.14 -4.11 -17.45
N VAL A 171 -19.01 -5.27 -18.09
CA VAL A 171 -17.90 -5.64 -18.96
C VAL A 171 -18.37 -6.48 -20.14
N HIS A 172 -17.84 -6.20 -21.33
CA HIS A 172 -18.08 -6.95 -22.54
C HIS A 172 -16.86 -6.96 -23.46
N LEU A 173 -16.50 -8.13 -23.97
CA LEU A 173 -15.39 -8.34 -24.89
C LEU A 173 -15.83 -9.30 -26.01
N ASN A 174 -15.30 -9.10 -27.21
CA ASN A 174 -15.55 -9.87 -28.42
C ASN A 174 -14.31 -10.71 -28.73
N LEU A 175 -14.19 -11.88 -28.08
CA LEU A 175 -12.94 -12.66 -28.11
C LEU A 175 -12.97 -13.77 -29.16
N ALA A 176 -14.15 -14.32 -29.48
CA ALA A 176 -14.32 -15.39 -30.45
C ALA A 176 -14.87 -14.83 -31.77
N SER A 177 -14.16 -15.07 -32.88
CA SER A 177 -14.60 -14.57 -34.18
C SER A 177 -15.88 -15.27 -34.67
N GLU A 178 -16.15 -16.47 -34.17
CA GLU A 178 -17.33 -17.28 -34.46
C GLU A 178 -18.63 -16.67 -33.94
N THR A 179 -18.58 -15.71 -33.00
CA THR A 179 -19.78 -15.04 -32.48
C THR A 179 -20.22 -13.88 -33.38
N ALA A 180 -19.32 -13.32 -34.19
CA ALA A 180 -19.65 -12.20 -35.07
C ALA A 180 -20.74 -12.54 -36.11
N PRO A 181 -20.67 -13.68 -36.84
CA PRO A 181 -21.71 -14.05 -37.80
C PRO A 181 -23.07 -14.27 -37.15
N LEU A 182 -23.14 -14.73 -35.89
CA LEU A 182 -24.41 -14.91 -35.18
C LEU A 182 -25.15 -13.59 -34.99
N GLU A 183 -24.43 -12.52 -34.62
CA GLU A 183 -25.02 -11.19 -34.48
C GLU A 183 -25.35 -10.54 -35.83
N THR A 184 -24.54 -10.79 -36.87
CA THR A 184 -24.84 -10.35 -38.23
C THR A 184 -26.12 -11.01 -38.76
N GLU A 185 -26.25 -12.34 -38.64
CA GLU A 185 -27.45 -13.08 -39.03
C GLU A 185 -28.68 -12.72 -38.16
N PHE A 186 -28.47 -12.27 -36.92
CA PHE A 186 -29.53 -11.69 -36.10
C PHE A 186 -30.07 -10.37 -36.66
N GLY A 187 -29.34 -9.70 -37.56
CA GLY A 187 -29.79 -8.51 -38.29
C GLY A 187 -29.71 -7.21 -37.50
N ALA A 188 -28.94 -7.17 -36.40
CA ALA A 188 -28.79 -5.97 -35.58
C ALA A 188 -27.46 -5.23 -35.77
N VAL A 189 -26.53 -5.80 -36.53
CA VAL A 189 -25.21 -5.21 -36.83
C VAL A 189 -25.30 -4.33 -38.07
N SER A 190 -24.78 -3.11 -37.97
CA SER A 190 -24.73 -2.13 -39.07
C SER A 190 -23.85 -2.62 -40.21
N GLU A 191 -24.37 -2.63 -41.44
CA GLU A 191 -23.60 -2.93 -42.66
C GLU A 191 -22.71 -1.75 -43.07
N SER A 192 -23.16 -0.53 -42.78
CA SER A 192 -22.40 0.70 -43.08
C SER A 192 -21.22 0.94 -42.15
N GLY A 193 -21.13 0.20 -41.04
CA GLY A 193 -20.04 0.31 -40.06
C GLY A 193 -20.16 1.51 -39.14
N HIS A 194 -21.34 2.13 -39.05
CA HIS A 194 -21.61 3.30 -38.21
C HIS A 194 -22.89 3.10 -37.41
N THR A 195 -22.93 3.60 -36.18
CA THR A 195 -24.19 3.63 -35.41
C THR A 195 -24.95 4.92 -35.70
N TYR A 196 -26.05 4.83 -36.43
CA TYR A 196 -26.89 5.95 -36.87
C TYR A 196 -28.08 6.21 -35.93
N ALA A 197 -27.81 6.47 -34.64
CA ALA A 197 -28.87 6.65 -33.63
C ALA A 197 -29.84 7.79 -34.00
N PHE A 198 -31.13 7.46 -34.10
CA PHE A 198 -32.26 8.30 -34.49
C PHE A 198 -32.22 8.89 -35.91
N ASP A 199 -31.26 8.50 -36.75
CA ASP A 199 -31.12 9.00 -38.12
C ASP A 199 -31.87 8.10 -39.12
N GLY A 200 -32.27 8.68 -40.26
CA GLY A 200 -32.93 7.99 -41.35
C GLY A 200 -32.13 6.88 -42.03
N ARG A 201 -30.81 6.81 -41.75
CA ARG A 201 -29.88 5.77 -42.23
C ARG A 201 -29.64 4.65 -41.21
N ALA A 202 -30.33 4.65 -40.07
CA ALA A 202 -30.27 3.59 -39.07
C ALA A 202 -30.35 2.19 -39.72
N ASP A 203 -29.27 1.41 -39.67
CA ASP A 203 -29.14 0.08 -40.26
C ASP A 203 -28.63 -0.98 -39.25
N GLY A 204 -28.50 -0.61 -37.98
CA GLY A 204 -27.95 -1.44 -36.92
C GLY A 204 -26.92 -0.71 -36.05
N TYR A 205 -26.34 -1.44 -35.11
CA TYR A 205 -25.25 -0.96 -34.27
C TYR A 205 -23.89 -1.51 -34.74
N VAL A 206 -22.81 -0.81 -34.39
CA VAL A 206 -21.45 -1.35 -34.54
C VAL A 206 -21.09 -2.16 -33.30
N ARG A 207 -20.69 -3.43 -33.47
CA ARG A 207 -20.21 -4.27 -32.36
C ARG A 207 -18.98 -3.63 -31.71
N SER A 208 -18.92 -3.64 -30.39
CA SER A 208 -17.82 -3.03 -29.66
C SER A 208 -17.57 -3.71 -28.32
N GLU A 209 -16.46 -3.36 -27.71
CA GLU A 209 -15.97 -3.88 -26.44
C GLU A 209 -15.90 -2.75 -25.41
N GLY A 210 -16.00 -3.06 -24.13
CA GLY A 210 -15.87 -2.04 -23.12
C GLY A 210 -16.12 -2.53 -21.72
N ALA A 211 -15.63 -1.74 -20.77
CA ALA A 211 -15.86 -1.96 -19.36
C ALA A 211 -15.93 -0.64 -18.61
N GLY A 212 -16.76 -0.59 -17.58
CA GLY A 212 -16.85 0.57 -16.71
C GLY A 212 -17.37 0.19 -15.33
N LEU A 213 -16.96 0.94 -14.32
CA LEU A 213 -17.40 0.81 -12.93
C LEU A 213 -17.71 2.19 -12.35
N VAL A 214 -18.68 2.21 -11.44
CA VAL A 214 -18.98 3.31 -10.52
C VAL A 214 -18.84 2.82 -9.08
N LEU A 215 -18.30 3.66 -8.20
CA LEU A 215 -18.33 3.45 -6.76
C LEU A 215 -19.46 4.29 -6.15
N LEU A 216 -20.36 3.62 -5.43
CA LEU A 216 -21.60 4.18 -4.94
C LEU A 216 -21.66 4.18 -3.42
N LYS A 217 -22.17 5.27 -2.85
CA LYS A 217 -22.33 5.48 -1.41
C LYS A 217 -23.62 6.25 -1.12
N PRO A 218 -24.28 6.07 0.03
CA PRO A 218 -25.41 6.92 0.38
C PRO A 218 -24.95 8.39 0.45
N LEU A 219 -25.70 9.30 -0.17
CA LEU A 219 -25.27 10.70 -0.34
C LEU A 219 -24.95 11.38 1.00
N ALA A 220 -25.77 11.13 2.02
CA ALA A 220 -25.55 11.71 3.35
C ALA A 220 -24.22 11.25 3.96
N ALA A 221 -23.85 9.98 3.80
CA ALA A 221 -22.58 9.44 4.25
C ALA A 221 -21.39 9.99 3.44
N ALA A 222 -21.55 10.12 2.11
CA ALA A 222 -20.52 10.71 1.25
C ALA A 222 -20.19 12.17 1.63
N VAL A 223 -21.21 12.97 1.94
CA VAL A 223 -21.04 14.34 2.44
C VAL A 223 -20.36 14.36 3.81
N ALA A 224 -20.78 13.48 4.73
CA ALA A 224 -20.21 13.40 6.08
C ALA A 224 -18.73 13.03 6.08
N ASP A 225 -18.33 12.13 5.19
CA ASP A 225 -16.94 11.66 5.07
C ASP A 225 -16.08 12.59 4.20
N GLY A 226 -16.69 13.62 3.61
CA GLY A 226 -16.01 14.61 2.76
C GLY A 226 -15.51 14.02 1.44
N ASP A 227 -16.24 13.03 0.90
CA ASP A 227 -15.92 12.38 -0.37
C ASP A 227 -16.13 13.34 -1.56
N GLN A 228 -15.40 13.09 -2.65
CA GLN A 228 -15.66 13.76 -3.92
C GLN A 228 -16.94 13.18 -4.54
N ILE A 229 -18.02 13.96 -4.55
CA ILE A 229 -19.27 13.55 -5.20
C ILE A 229 -19.19 13.98 -6.66
N ARG A 230 -19.16 13.01 -7.57
CA ARG A 230 -19.09 13.23 -9.03
C ARG A 230 -20.47 13.51 -9.62
N ALA A 231 -21.49 12.77 -9.16
CA ALA A 231 -22.91 12.96 -9.50
C ALA A 231 -23.80 12.25 -8.47
N VAL A 232 -25.12 12.45 -8.57
CA VAL A 232 -26.12 11.82 -7.68
C VAL A 232 -27.12 11.02 -8.49
N ILE A 233 -27.32 9.75 -8.17
CA ILE A 233 -28.42 8.94 -8.67
C ILE A 233 -29.65 9.22 -7.81
N ARG A 234 -30.63 9.91 -8.39
CA ARG A 234 -31.89 10.29 -7.73
C ARG A 234 -32.89 9.13 -7.73
N GLY A 235 -32.95 8.39 -8.83
CA GLY A 235 -33.89 7.29 -9.00
C GLY A 235 -33.43 6.30 -10.06
N SER A 236 -33.93 5.08 -9.95
CA SER A 236 -33.71 4.04 -10.95
C SER A 236 -34.91 3.09 -10.97
N ALA A 237 -35.09 2.40 -12.09
CA ALA A 237 -36.08 1.33 -12.21
C ALA A 237 -35.62 0.26 -13.20
N VAL A 238 -36.01 -0.98 -12.91
CA VAL A 238 -35.91 -2.13 -13.82
C VAL A 238 -37.30 -2.71 -14.03
N GLY A 239 -37.60 -3.09 -15.27
CA GLY A 239 -38.86 -3.70 -15.68
C GLY A 239 -38.68 -4.66 -16.84
N ASN A 240 -39.76 -5.31 -17.27
CA ASN A 240 -39.75 -6.17 -18.45
C ASN A 240 -40.88 -5.77 -19.41
N ALA A 241 -40.59 -5.83 -20.71
CA ALA A 241 -41.52 -5.53 -21.79
C ALA A 241 -42.73 -6.48 -21.83
N GLY A 242 -42.65 -7.64 -21.19
CA GLY A 242 -43.69 -8.66 -21.19
C GLY A 242 -43.89 -9.24 -22.59
N ARG A 243 -45.14 -9.54 -22.93
CA ARG A 243 -45.48 -10.12 -24.23
C ARG A 243 -45.60 -9.04 -25.30
N SER A 244 -44.64 -8.96 -26.21
CA SER A 244 -44.76 -8.21 -27.47
C SER A 244 -45.46 -9.06 -28.53
N ALA A 245 -46.41 -8.45 -29.25
CA ALA A 245 -47.07 -9.12 -30.38
C ALA A 245 -46.13 -9.32 -31.58
N ALA A 246 -45.05 -8.54 -31.65
CA ALA A 246 -44.10 -8.55 -32.76
C ALA A 246 -42.96 -9.58 -32.57
N GLY A 247 -42.82 -10.19 -31.39
CA GLY A 247 -41.81 -11.21 -31.10
C GLY A 247 -41.02 -10.93 -29.82
N LEU A 248 -40.24 -11.92 -29.37
CA LEU A 248 -39.46 -11.84 -28.12
C LEU A 248 -38.41 -10.72 -28.15
N THR A 249 -37.72 -10.57 -29.28
CA THR A 249 -36.58 -9.65 -29.43
C THR A 249 -36.96 -8.26 -29.93
N VAL A 250 -38.26 -7.98 -30.07
CA VAL A 250 -38.76 -6.68 -30.52
C VAL A 250 -39.08 -5.82 -29.30
N PRO A 251 -38.51 -4.59 -29.19
CA PRO A 251 -38.76 -3.70 -28.06
C PRO A 251 -40.24 -3.28 -27.97
N SER A 252 -40.63 -2.72 -26.82
CA SER A 252 -42.00 -2.34 -26.51
C SER A 252 -42.08 -0.91 -26.00
N VAL A 253 -42.87 -0.06 -26.67
CA VAL A 253 -43.13 1.33 -26.24
C VAL A 253 -43.67 1.33 -24.80
N ALA A 254 -44.70 0.54 -24.50
CA ALA A 254 -45.30 0.49 -23.17
C ALA A 254 -44.30 0.04 -22.09
N GLY A 255 -43.42 -0.91 -22.42
CA GLY A 255 -42.37 -1.37 -21.49
C GLY A 255 -41.33 -0.30 -21.19
N GLN A 256 -40.95 0.51 -22.19
CA GLN A 256 -40.01 1.61 -22.03
C GLN A 256 -40.66 2.80 -21.28
N VAL A 257 -41.88 3.18 -21.64
CA VAL A 257 -42.67 4.20 -20.90
C VAL A 257 -42.78 3.83 -19.42
N ASN A 258 -43.14 2.58 -19.12
CA ASN A 258 -43.30 2.12 -17.74
C ASN A 258 -42.01 2.24 -16.92
N VAL A 259 -40.86 1.83 -17.46
CA VAL A 259 -39.60 1.87 -16.71
C VAL A 259 -39.14 3.31 -16.46
N ILE A 260 -39.29 4.20 -17.45
CA ILE A 260 -38.90 5.61 -17.32
C ILE A 260 -39.79 6.31 -16.29
N GLN A 261 -41.12 6.12 -16.36
CA GLN A 261 -42.05 6.68 -15.37
C GLN A 261 -41.78 6.18 -13.95
N ARG A 262 -41.42 4.90 -13.78
CA ARG A 262 -41.06 4.34 -12.46
C ARG A 262 -39.75 4.92 -11.92
N ALA A 263 -38.77 5.20 -12.79
CA ALA A 263 -37.52 5.84 -12.38
C ALA A 263 -37.72 7.31 -11.99
N LEU A 264 -38.58 8.05 -12.70
CA LEU A 264 -39.01 9.40 -12.33
C LEU A 264 -39.76 9.40 -10.99
N ALA A 265 -40.70 8.47 -10.82
CA ALA A 265 -41.44 8.31 -9.57
C ALA A 265 -40.52 7.93 -8.39
N SER A 266 -39.50 7.08 -8.59
CA SER A 266 -38.55 6.74 -7.52
C SER A 266 -37.60 7.89 -7.18
N ALA A 267 -37.37 8.81 -8.11
CA ALA A 267 -36.61 10.05 -7.91
C ALA A 267 -37.43 11.20 -7.29
N ASP A 268 -38.76 11.07 -7.20
CA ASP A 268 -39.68 12.17 -6.87
C ASP A 268 -39.50 13.38 -7.82
N LEU A 269 -39.43 13.10 -9.13
CA LEU A 269 -39.22 14.09 -10.18
C LEU A 269 -40.27 13.99 -11.30
N ASP A 270 -40.60 15.12 -11.88
CA ASP A 270 -41.43 15.22 -13.08
C ASP A 270 -40.57 15.17 -14.36
N SER A 271 -41.15 14.68 -15.47
CA SER A 271 -40.46 14.60 -16.76
C SER A 271 -39.99 15.95 -17.29
N GLY A 272 -40.66 17.05 -16.91
CA GLY A 272 -40.26 18.42 -17.25
C GLY A 272 -38.95 18.88 -16.60
N GLN A 273 -38.44 18.15 -15.60
CA GLN A 273 -37.20 18.45 -14.88
C GLN A 273 -35.98 17.71 -15.44
N ILE A 274 -36.13 16.96 -16.53
CA ILE A 274 -35.02 16.25 -17.18
C ILE A 274 -34.58 17.03 -18.40
N ASP A 275 -33.29 17.35 -18.49
CA ASP A 275 -32.74 18.17 -19.57
C ASP A 275 -32.27 17.31 -20.75
N TYR A 276 -31.78 16.11 -20.44
CA TYR A 276 -31.14 15.21 -21.39
C TYR A 276 -31.50 13.75 -21.16
N VAL A 277 -31.60 12.97 -22.23
CA VAL A 277 -31.66 11.51 -22.15
C VAL A 277 -30.53 10.91 -22.97
N GLU A 278 -29.64 10.20 -22.28
CA GLU A 278 -28.72 9.25 -22.89
C GLU A 278 -29.52 7.98 -23.20
N ALA A 279 -29.89 7.84 -24.47
CA ALA A 279 -30.76 6.80 -24.96
C ALA A 279 -30.07 5.44 -25.02
N HIS A 280 -30.86 4.37 -25.17
CA HIS A 280 -30.32 3.10 -25.63
C HIS A 280 -29.80 3.25 -27.07
N GLY A 281 -30.57 3.89 -27.97
CA GLY A 281 -30.11 4.48 -29.23
C GLY A 281 -29.13 3.62 -30.01
N THR A 282 -29.59 2.45 -30.45
CA THR A 282 -28.77 1.45 -31.14
C THR A 282 -28.64 1.70 -32.63
N GLY A 283 -29.30 2.70 -33.21
CA GLY A 283 -29.23 2.95 -34.65
C GLY A 283 -29.97 1.89 -35.46
N THR A 284 -30.98 1.25 -34.87
CA THR A 284 -31.74 0.17 -35.53
C THR A 284 -33.03 0.70 -36.14
N GLU A 285 -33.39 0.23 -37.34
CA GLU A 285 -34.60 0.67 -38.07
C GLU A 285 -35.89 0.56 -37.24
N ILE A 286 -36.00 -0.46 -36.40
CA ILE A 286 -37.19 -0.74 -35.57
C ILE A 286 -37.06 -0.14 -34.17
N GLY A 287 -35.88 -0.25 -33.55
CA GLY A 287 -35.68 0.13 -32.15
C GLY A 287 -35.74 1.64 -31.93
N ASP A 288 -35.13 2.43 -32.80
CA ASP A 288 -35.00 3.88 -32.62
C ASP A 288 -36.37 4.60 -32.72
N PRO A 289 -37.28 4.27 -33.65
CA PRO A 289 -38.64 4.80 -33.64
C PRO A 289 -39.45 4.41 -32.41
N ILE A 290 -39.27 3.18 -31.90
CA ILE A 290 -39.95 2.71 -30.67
C ILE A 290 -39.46 3.51 -29.46
N GLU A 291 -38.15 3.72 -29.34
CA GLU A 291 -37.57 4.52 -28.26
C GLU A 291 -37.97 5.99 -28.35
N ALA A 292 -37.93 6.59 -29.54
CA ALA A 292 -38.40 7.95 -29.74
C ALA A 292 -39.89 8.12 -29.36
N THR A 293 -40.73 7.16 -29.72
CA THR A 293 -42.16 7.17 -29.34
C THR A 293 -42.32 7.07 -27.83
N ALA A 294 -41.62 6.13 -27.18
CA ALA A 294 -41.69 5.95 -25.73
C ALA A 294 -41.21 7.20 -24.96
N LEU A 295 -40.13 7.83 -25.42
CA LEU A 295 -39.67 9.09 -24.85
C LEU A 295 -40.70 10.20 -25.07
N GLY A 296 -41.27 10.32 -26.26
CA GLY A 296 -42.34 11.30 -26.52
C GLY A 296 -43.59 11.12 -25.66
N ASP A 297 -43.96 9.88 -25.35
CA ASP A 297 -45.08 9.53 -24.46
C ASP A 297 -44.80 9.87 -22.98
N VAL A 298 -43.52 9.94 -22.57
CA VAL A 298 -43.14 10.35 -21.21
C VAL A 298 -42.93 11.86 -21.10
N PHE A 299 -42.21 12.44 -22.06
CA PHE A 299 -41.85 13.86 -22.10
C PHE A 299 -42.92 14.70 -22.82
N THR A 300 -44.19 14.34 -22.62
CA THR A 300 -45.33 15.02 -23.25
C THR A 300 -45.35 16.51 -22.91
N GLY A 301 -45.74 17.34 -23.89
CA GLY A 301 -45.83 18.79 -23.73
C GLY A 301 -44.50 19.54 -23.85
N ARG A 302 -43.36 18.87 -24.08
CA ARG A 302 -42.04 19.48 -24.31
C ARG A 302 -41.81 19.98 -25.75
N ARG A 303 -42.85 20.25 -26.55
CA ARG A 303 -42.68 20.63 -27.98
C ARG A 303 -41.95 21.96 -28.18
N ASP A 304 -42.22 22.93 -27.33
CA ASP A 304 -41.60 24.27 -27.40
C ASP A 304 -40.22 24.32 -26.74
N ASP A 305 -39.91 23.34 -25.88
CA ASP A 305 -38.59 23.12 -25.26
C ASP A 305 -38.23 21.62 -25.29
N PRO A 306 -37.86 21.07 -26.47
CA PRO A 306 -37.61 19.64 -26.62
C PRO A 306 -36.51 19.12 -25.70
N VAL A 307 -36.74 17.95 -25.07
CA VAL A 307 -35.68 17.27 -24.32
C VAL A 307 -34.58 16.84 -25.28
N ALA A 308 -33.33 17.09 -24.88
CA ALA A 308 -32.19 16.69 -25.68
C ALA A 308 -31.98 15.18 -25.58
N VAL A 309 -31.68 14.51 -26.69
CA VAL A 309 -31.38 13.08 -26.73
C VAL A 309 -30.07 12.80 -27.46
N GLY A 310 -29.38 11.72 -27.10
CA GLY A 310 -28.21 11.24 -27.83
C GLY A 310 -27.83 9.83 -27.40
N SER A 311 -26.80 9.28 -28.03
CA SER A 311 -26.28 7.95 -27.69
C SER A 311 -24.77 7.92 -27.80
N VAL A 312 -24.09 7.41 -26.79
CA VAL A 312 -22.65 7.18 -26.76
C VAL A 312 -22.20 6.13 -27.77
N LYS A 313 -23.13 5.29 -28.24
CA LYS A 313 -22.86 4.24 -29.24
C LYS A 313 -22.44 4.83 -30.58
N THR A 314 -22.79 6.08 -30.86
CA THR A 314 -22.30 6.79 -32.06
C THR A 314 -20.80 7.07 -32.00
N ASN A 315 -20.19 7.05 -30.82
CA ASN A 315 -18.75 7.29 -30.63
C ASN A 315 -17.98 5.97 -30.51
N ILE A 316 -18.48 5.03 -29.71
CA ILE A 316 -17.73 3.83 -29.33
C ILE A 316 -18.43 2.53 -29.69
N GLY A 317 -19.53 2.56 -30.46
CA GLY A 317 -20.33 1.38 -30.78
C GLY A 317 -21.09 0.81 -29.59
N HIS A 318 -21.69 -0.37 -29.78
CA HIS A 318 -22.44 -1.07 -28.76
C HIS A 318 -21.54 -2.01 -27.97
N THR A 319 -21.20 -1.62 -26.74
CA THR A 319 -20.34 -2.39 -25.82
C THR A 319 -21.10 -3.50 -25.08
N GLY A 320 -22.04 -4.17 -25.75
CA GLY A 320 -22.84 -5.27 -25.19
C GLY A 320 -23.38 -5.02 -23.78
N ALA A 321 -23.04 -5.90 -22.83
CA ALA A 321 -23.44 -5.81 -21.43
C ALA A 321 -22.95 -4.54 -20.71
N ALA A 322 -21.89 -3.90 -21.21
CA ALA A 322 -21.32 -2.65 -20.67
C ALA A 322 -21.95 -1.38 -21.27
N ALA A 323 -22.91 -1.49 -22.20
CA ALA A 323 -23.49 -0.33 -22.88
C ALA A 323 -24.16 0.66 -21.92
N GLY A 324 -24.82 0.12 -20.90
CA GLY A 324 -25.46 0.92 -19.86
C GLY A 324 -24.49 1.78 -19.05
N ILE A 325 -23.35 1.19 -18.64
CA ILE A 325 -22.36 1.92 -17.84
C ILE A 325 -21.60 2.94 -18.68
N ALA A 326 -21.38 2.68 -19.97
CA ALA A 326 -20.80 3.66 -20.89
C ALA A 326 -21.65 4.94 -21.01
N GLY A 327 -22.97 4.77 -21.15
CA GLY A 327 -23.92 5.90 -21.17
C GLY A 327 -23.95 6.65 -19.83
N LEU A 328 -23.96 5.92 -18.71
CA LEU A 328 -23.92 6.53 -17.38
C LEU A 328 -22.64 7.35 -17.17
N LEU A 329 -21.48 6.82 -17.53
CA LEU A 329 -20.20 7.52 -17.40
C LEU A 329 -20.13 8.78 -18.28
N LYS A 330 -20.64 8.73 -19.51
CA LYS A 330 -20.79 9.93 -20.36
C LYS A 330 -21.61 11.01 -19.65
N VAL A 331 -22.74 10.65 -19.04
CA VAL A 331 -23.60 11.59 -18.31
C VAL A 331 -22.89 12.16 -17.07
N VAL A 332 -22.21 11.32 -16.29
CA VAL A 332 -21.45 11.78 -15.12
C VAL A 332 -20.39 12.80 -15.53
N LEU A 333 -19.57 12.49 -16.53
CA LEU A 333 -18.52 13.39 -17.02
C LEU A 333 -19.10 14.69 -17.60
N ALA A 334 -20.24 14.62 -18.29
CA ALA A 334 -20.95 15.78 -18.82
C ALA A 334 -21.48 16.72 -17.70
N LEU A 335 -22.00 16.15 -16.60
CA LEU A 335 -22.47 16.91 -15.44
C LEU A 335 -21.30 17.64 -14.75
N GLU A 336 -20.19 16.94 -14.52
CA GLU A 336 -18.98 17.50 -13.89
C GLU A 336 -18.39 18.66 -14.68
N ASN A 337 -18.31 18.49 -16.00
CA ASN A 337 -17.73 19.49 -16.90
C ASN A 337 -18.74 20.56 -17.33
N ALA A 338 -19.99 20.47 -16.88
CA ALA A 338 -21.06 21.39 -17.23
C ALA A 338 -21.27 21.52 -18.75
N GLN A 339 -21.05 20.44 -19.51
CA GLN A 339 -21.06 20.42 -20.97
C GLN A 339 -21.70 19.14 -21.49
N LEU A 340 -22.45 19.23 -22.59
CA LEU A 340 -23.12 18.09 -23.21
C LEU A 340 -22.45 17.75 -24.56
N PRO A 341 -21.79 16.58 -24.69
CA PRO A 341 -21.14 16.16 -25.94
C PRO A 341 -22.13 15.78 -27.05
N ALA A 342 -21.69 15.93 -28.30
CA ALA A 342 -22.49 15.58 -29.47
C ALA A 342 -22.78 14.07 -29.57
N SER A 343 -24.01 13.74 -29.98
CA SER A 343 -24.36 12.47 -30.62
C SER A 343 -23.96 12.57 -32.10
N LEU A 344 -23.13 11.65 -32.56
CA LEU A 344 -22.59 11.68 -33.92
C LEU A 344 -23.59 11.12 -34.93
N ASN A 345 -23.25 11.24 -36.21
CA ASN A 345 -23.90 10.55 -37.32
C ASN A 345 -25.38 10.93 -37.59
N TYR A 346 -25.96 11.88 -36.86
CA TYR A 346 -27.31 12.38 -37.12
C TYR A 346 -27.37 13.55 -38.11
N SER A 347 -28.26 13.44 -39.09
CA SER A 347 -28.58 14.44 -40.11
C SER A 347 -30.08 14.74 -40.11
N ALA A 348 -30.92 13.70 -40.24
CA ALA A 348 -32.38 13.82 -40.20
C ALA A 348 -33.01 12.48 -39.80
N ALA A 349 -34.16 12.51 -39.12
CA ALA A 349 -34.89 11.30 -38.74
C ALA A 349 -35.49 10.54 -39.94
N SER A 350 -35.82 9.26 -39.75
CA SER A 350 -36.47 8.42 -40.76
C SER A 350 -37.82 9.00 -41.22
N PRO A 351 -38.21 8.80 -42.50
CA PRO A 351 -39.52 9.19 -42.99
C PRO A 351 -40.64 8.57 -42.14
N GLY A 352 -41.40 9.40 -41.42
CA GLY A 352 -42.49 8.97 -40.54
C GLY A 352 -42.25 9.16 -39.04
N VAL A 353 -41.03 9.53 -38.62
CA VAL A 353 -40.72 9.86 -37.22
C VAL A 353 -40.57 11.38 -37.07
N ASP A 354 -41.55 12.02 -36.42
CA ASP A 354 -41.52 13.45 -36.12
C ASP A 354 -40.96 13.70 -34.70
N LEU A 355 -39.63 13.74 -34.59
CA LEU A 355 -38.95 13.96 -33.30
C LEU A 355 -39.38 15.27 -32.62
N GLN A 356 -39.52 16.36 -33.39
CA GLN A 356 -39.94 17.65 -32.85
C GLN A 356 -41.38 17.58 -32.34
N GLY A 357 -42.29 16.93 -33.07
CA GLY A 357 -43.65 16.67 -32.64
C GLY A 357 -43.75 15.77 -31.39
N LEU A 358 -42.75 14.91 -31.17
CA LEU A 358 -42.58 14.11 -29.95
C LEU A 358 -41.89 14.89 -28.81
N GLY A 359 -41.49 16.15 -29.02
CA GLY A 359 -40.79 16.95 -28.03
C GLY A 359 -39.34 16.51 -27.79
N LEU A 360 -38.70 15.92 -28.80
CA LEU A 360 -37.32 15.42 -28.76
C LEU A 360 -36.42 16.21 -29.72
N ARG A 361 -35.15 16.38 -29.35
CA ARG A 361 -34.12 16.93 -30.23
C ARG A 361 -32.81 16.16 -30.06
N VAL A 362 -32.29 15.61 -31.16
CA VAL A 362 -30.97 14.99 -31.15
C VAL A 362 -29.91 16.07 -30.92
N HIS A 363 -29.03 15.83 -29.96
CA HIS A 363 -27.99 16.78 -29.57
C HIS A 363 -26.72 16.55 -30.39
N THR A 364 -26.39 17.45 -31.31
CA THR A 364 -25.39 17.22 -32.37
C THR A 364 -24.11 18.05 -32.27
N ALA A 365 -23.94 18.84 -31.20
CA ALA A 365 -22.76 19.68 -31.01
C ALA A 365 -22.36 19.72 -29.54
N LEU A 366 -21.06 19.86 -29.23
CA LEU A 366 -20.61 20.13 -27.87
C LEU A 366 -21.12 21.51 -27.42
N THR A 367 -21.94 21.56 -26.37
CA THR A 367 -22.48 22.82 -25.84
C THR A 367 -22.36 22.90 -24.32
N PRO A 368 -22.24 24.10 -23.73
CA PRO A 368 -22.48 24.28 -22.31
C PRO A 368 -23.85 23.72 -21.91
N TRP A 369 -23.90 22.96 -20.83
CA TRP A 369 -25.16 22.45 -20.29
C TRP A 369 -25.73 23.50 -19.34
N ALA A 370 -26.75 24.22 -19.80
CA ALA A 370 -27.49 25.19 -18.99
C ALA A 370 -28.54 24.47 -18.11
N GLY A 371 -28.87 25.04 -16.96
CA GLY A 371 -29.80 24.44 -15.99
C GLY A 371 -29.15 24.25 -14.61
N GLN A 372 -29.96 24.39 -13.55
CA GLN A 372 -29.54 24.19 -12.16
C GLN A 372 -30.77 23.69 -11.34
N PRO A 373 -30.78 22.46 -10.83
CA PRO A 373 -29.77 21.41 -11.06
C PRO A 373 -29.91 20.77 -12.45
N ARG A 374 -28.78 20.44 -13.09
CA ARG A 374 -28.76 19.65 -14.34
C ARG A 374 -29.13 18.20 -14.08
N ARG A 375 -29.98 17.63 -14.94
CA ARG A 375 -30.50 16.27 -14.79
C ARG A 375 -30.57 15.52 -16.11
N ALA A 376 -30.25 14.23 -16.06
CA ALA A 376 -30.39 13.34 -17.20
C ALA A 376 -30.96 11.98 -16.85
N GLY A 377 -31.67 11.39 -17.81
CA GLY A 377 -32.01 9.97 -17.82
C GLY A 377 -31.00 9.16 -18.61
N VAL A 378 -30.74 7.92 -18.20
CA VAL A 378 -29.90 6.94 -18.92
C VAL A 378 -30.69 5.67 -19.13
N SER A 379 -30.89 5.29 -20.39
CA SER A 379 -31.67 4.12 -20.79
C SER A 379 -30.78 2.97 -21.28
N SER A 380 -31.12 1.73 -20.90
CA SER A 380 -30.59 0.54 -21.56
C SER A 380 -31.63 -0.58 -21.62
N PHE A 381 -31.83 -1.14 -22.81
CA PHE A 381 -32.91 -2.08 -23.09
C PHE A 381 -32.34 -3.40 -23.62
N GLY A 382 -32.56 -4.49 -22.88
CA GLY A 382 -32.07 -5.80 -23.26
C GLY A 382 -32.99 -6.47 -24.29
N MET A 383 -32.40 -7.21 -25.23
CA MET A 383 -33.15 -7.92 -26.27
C MET A 383 -34.15 -8.96 -25.71
N GLY A 384 -33.95 -9.46 -24.48
CA GLY A 384 -34.91 -10.32 -23.79
C GLY A 384 -36.11 -9.58 -23.17
N GLY A 385 -36.21 -8.26 -23.37
CA GLY A 385 -37.28 -7.39 -22.89
C GLY A 385 -37.01 -6.73 -21.53
N THR A 386 -35.90 -7.04 -20.85
CA THR A 386 -35.55 -6.40 -19.58
C THR A 386 -35.00 -5.00 -19.82
N ASN A 387 -35.73 -3.99 -19.34
CA ASN A 387 -35.43 -2.58 -19.51
C ASN A 387 -34.95 -1.97 -18.19
N ALA A 388 -33.97 -1.07 -18.26
CA ALA A 388 -33.47 -0.31 -17.13
C ALA A 388 -33.40 1.18 -17.48
N HIS A 389 -33.74 2.04 -16.51
CA HIS A 389 -33.59 3.48 -16.62
C HIS A 389 -33.09 4.07 -15.30
N VAL A 390 -32.13 5.01 -15.36
CA VAL A 390 -31.51 5.67 -14.21
C VAL A 390 -31.59 7.19 -14.38
N ILE A 391 -32.00 7.91 -13.33
CA ILE A 391 -32.02 9.37 -13.27
C ILE A 391 -30.82 9.88 -12.47
N VAL A 392 -30.02 10.73 -13.10
CA VAL A 392 -28.77 11.28 -12.58
C VAL A 392 -28.86 12.80 -12.51
N GLU A 393 -28.38 13.37 -11.41
CA GLU A 393 -28.34 14.80 -11.14
C GLU A 393 -26.90 15.26 -10.86
N GLN A 394 -26.60 16.52 -11.19
CA GLN A 394 -25.33 17.15 -10.83
C GLN A 394 -25.03 17.01 -9.32
N ALA A 395 -23.74 16.91 -8.97
CA ALA A 395 -23.31 16.91 -7.58
C ALA A 395 -23.69 18.22 -6.85
N PRO A 396 -23.91 18.19 -5.52
CA PRO A 396 -24.04 19.39 -4.71
C PRO A 396 -22.80 20.28 -4.84
N GLU A 397 -22.99 21.60 -4.83
CA GLU A 397 -21.87 22.54 -4.97
C GLU A 397 -20.94 22.44 -3.74
N ALA A 398 -19.72 21.94 -3.95
CA ALA A 398 -18.73 21.86 -2.89
C ALA A 398 -18.15 23.24 -2.57
N ALA A 399 -18.01 23.57 -1.29
CA ALA A 399 -17.30 24.76 -0.86
C ALA A 399 -15.82 24.64 -1.28
N LYS A 400 -15.40 25.38 -2.32
CA LYS A 400 -14.00 25.41 -2.74
C LYS A 400 -13.16 25.98 -1.59
N SER A 401 -12.35 25.13 -0.95
CA SER A 401 -11.33 25.60 -0.03
C SER A 401 -10.29 26.40 -0.82
N PRO A 402 -9.88 27.58 -0.35
CA PRO A 402 -8.84 28.34 -1.03
C PRO A 402 -7.56 27.49 -1.07
N ALA A 403 -7.10 27.17 -2.27
CA ALA A 403 -5.89 26.38 -2.47
C ALA A 403 -4.67 27.10 -1.86
N SER A 404 -3.85 26.36 -1.14
CA SER A 404 -2.68 26.89 -0.46
C SER A 404 -1.50 26.98 -1.43
N LYS A 405 -1.09 28.22 -1.74
CA LYS A 405 0.13 28.49 -2.53
C LYS A 405 1.37 28.43 -1.64
N ALA A 406 1.63 27.29 -1.02
CA ALA A 406 2.85 27.11 -0.25
C ALA A 406 4.01 26.77 -1.20
N ASP A 407 4.83 27.75 -1.55
CA ASP A 407 6.14 27.55 -2.20
C ASP A 407 7.14 27.05 -1.14
N THR A 408 6.90 25.85 -0.62
CA THR A 408 7.73 25.26 0.43
C THR A 408 7.99 23.80 0.11
N ALA A 409 9.17 23.31 0.50
CA ALA A 409 9.54 21.93 0.27
C ALA A 409 8.52 20.95 0.88
N VAL A 410 8.10 19.99 0.06
CA VAL A 410 7.22 18.86 0.39
C VAL A 410 7.87 17.56 -0.08
N ALA A 411 7.33 16.44 0.40
CA ALA A 411 7.71 15.09 -0.05
C ALA A 411 6.59 14.50 -0.92
N TRP A 412 6.89 14.22 -2.18
CA TRP A 412 6.03 13.42 -3.06
C TRP A 412 6.41 11.96 -2.91
N VAL A 413 5.53 11.20 -2.28
CA VAL A 413 5.75 9.80 -1.91
C VAL A 413 5.09 8.90 -2.94
N LEU A 414 5.85 8.02 -3.57
CA LEU A 414 5.34 7.02 -4.49
C LEU A 414 5.72 5.64 -3.98
N SER A 415 4.83 4.67 -4.21
CA SER A 415 5.15 3.27 -3.99
C SER A 415 4.43 2.35 -4.96
N ALA A 416 4.99 1.18 -5.21
CA ALA A 416 4.41 0.14 -6.04
C ALA A 416 4.84 -1.27 -5.60
N ALA A 417 4.11 -2.29 -6.04
CA ALA A 417 4.41 -3.70 -5.77
C ALA A 417 5.60 -4.23 -6.60
N SER A 418 6.08 -3.48 -7.59
CA SER A 418 7.25 -3.85 -8.38
C SER A 418 8.05 -2.61 -8.81
N ALA A 419 9.32 -2.81 -9.15
CA ALA A 419 10.17 -1.73 -9.67
C ALA A 419 9.64 -1.17 -11.01
N GLU A 420 9.12 -2.04 -11.87
CA GLU A 420 8.50 -1.65 -13.13
C GLU A 420 7.22 -0.82 -12.90
N ALA A 421 6.35 -1.27 -11.99
CA ALA A 421 5.14 -0.54 -11.66
C ALA A 421 5.45 0.83 -11.03
N LEU A 422 6.52 0.94 -10.25
CA LEU A 422 6.99 2.22 -9.71
C LEU A 422 7.43 3.18 -10.82
N ALA A 423 8.15 2.67 -11.84
CA ALA A 423 8.57 3.46 -12.99
C ALA A 423 7.37 3.90 -13.85
N ASN A 424 6.40 3.00 -14.05
CA ASN A 424 5.14 3.30 -14.74
C ASN A 424 4.37 4.39 -13.99
N GLN A 425 4.26 4.29 -12.66
CA GLN A 425 3.58 5.29 -11.83
C GLN A 425 4.28 6.65 -11.89
N ALA A 426 5.62 6.68 -11.82
CA ALA A 426 6.38 7.93 -11.93
C ALA A 426 6.18 8.61 -13.30
N THR A 427 6.17 7.82 -14.38
CA THR A 427 5.92 8.31 -15.74
C THR A 427 4.51 8.90 -15.89
N ARG A 428 3.50 8.18 -15.40
CA ARG A 428 2.09 8.63 -15.43
C ARG A 428 1.89 9.90 -14.61
N LEU A 429 2.47 9.97 -13.40
CA LEU A 429 2.40 11.17 -12.57
C LEU A 429 3.12 12.35 -13.23
N SER A 430 4.27 12.12 -13.85
CA SER A 430 5.00 13.16 -14.57
C SER A 430 4.17 13.76 -15.69
N ALA A 431 3.58 12.92 -16.55
CA ALA A 431 2.71 13.38 -17.64
C ALA A 431 1.47 14.11 -17.12
N TRP A 432 0.82 13.57 -16.08
CA TRP A 432 -0.36 14.17 -15.47
C TRP A 432 -0.10 15.56 -14.92
N VAL A 433 0.98 15.71 -14.15
CA VAL A 433 1.35 17.01 -13.59
C VAL A 433 1.74 17.96 -14.70
N ASP A 434 2.51 17.54 -15.71
CA ASP A 434 2.94 18.41 -16.81
C ASP A 434 1.74 19.00 -17.59
N GLU A 435 0.73 18.18 -17.92
CA GLU A 435 -0.49 18.63 -18.60
C GLU A 435 -1.37 19.57 -17.74
N ARG A 436 -1.42 19.35 -16.42
CA ARG A 436 -2.33 20.06 -15.50
C ARG A 436 -1.64 21.17 -14.72
N THR A 437 -1.45 22.32 -15.36
CA THR A 437 -0.81 23.53 -14.77
C THR A 437 -1.58 24.18 -13.62
N ASP A 438 -2.83 23.78 -13.41
CA ASP A 438 -3.68 24.21 -12.31
C ASP A 438 -3.38 23.52 -10.97
N LEU A 439 -2.67 22.37 -10.98
CA LEU A 439 -2.34 21.62 -9.77
C LEU A 439 -1.21 22.28 -8.98
N TYR A 440 -1.44 22.50 -7.68
CA TYR A 440 -0.40 22.94 -6.75
C TYR A 440 0.44 21.74 -6.28
N PRO A 441 1.78 21.88 -6.20
CA PRO A 441 2.64 20.77 -5.81
C PRO A 441 2.36 20.23 -4.41
N VAL A 442 1.92 21.07 -3.46
CA VAL A 442 1.52 20.65 -2.11
C VAL A 442 0.26 19.77 -2.10
N ASP A 443 -0.72 20.06 -2.95
CA ASP A 443 -1.95 19.27 -3.07
C ASP A 443 -1.66 17.90 -3.70
N VAL A 444 -0.73 17.85 -4.66
CA VAL A 444 -0.23 16.58 -5.23
C VAL A 444 0.45 15.74 -4.15
N ALA A 445 1.34 16.33 -3.35
CA ALA A 445 2.02 15.62 -2.26
C ALA A 445 1.02 15.08 -1.23
N TRP A 446 0.06 15.91 -0.81
CA TRP A 446 -0.99 15.50 0.13
C TRP A 446 -1.84 14.36 -0.42
N SER A 447 -2.21 14.43 -1.71
CA SER A 447 -3.05 13.40 -2.34
C SER A 447 -2.31 12.07 -2.46
N LEU A 448 -1.01 12.09 -2.80
CA LEU A 448 -0.19 10.87 -2.82
C LEU A 448 -0.14 10.16 -1.47
N ILE A 449 -0.14 10.90 -0.37
CA ILE A 449 -0.06 10.35 0.99
C ILE A 449 -1.42 9.93 1.54
N SER A 450 -2.46 10.73 1.28
CA SER A 450 -3.78 10.55 1.91
C SER A 450 -4.73 9.64 1.14
N THR A 451 -4.41 9.29 -0.11
CA THR A 451 -5.36 8.62 -1.02
C THR A 451 -4.79 7.37 -1.72
N ARG A 452 -3.57 6.94 -1.38
CA ARG A 452 -2.89 5.81 -2.04
C ARG A 452 -2.43 4.76 -1.03
N ALA A 453 -2.45 3.51 -1.45
CA ALA A 453 -1.84 2.41 -0.71
C ALA A 453 -0.30 2.53 -0.71
N VAL A 454 0.34 1.95 0.30
CA VAL A 454 1.79 1.95 0.44
C VAL A 454 2.35 0.54 0.23
N PHE A 455 3.22 0.41 -0.78
CA PHE A 455 3.85 -0.84 -1.18
C PHE A 455 5.34 -0.88 -0.85
N GLU A 456 6.01 -1.98 -1.19
CA GLU A 456 7.40 -2.27 -0.87
C GLU A 456 8.43 -1.57 -1.76
N HIS A 457 8.16 -1.32 -3.05
CA HIS A 457 9.04 -0.49 -3.86
C HIS A 457 8.65 0.97 -3.67
N ARG A 458 9.55 1.77 -3.11
CA ARG A 458 9.24 3.12 -2.63
C ARG A 458 10.20 4.13 -3.23
N THR A 459 9.68 5.27 -3.64
CA THR A 459 10.48 6.44 -3.98
C THR A 459 9.91 7.70 -3.35
N VAL A 460 10.80 8.61 -2.96
CA VAL A 460 10.42 9.90 -2.40
C VAL A 460 11.17 11.00 -3.14
N VAL A 461 10.41 11.93 -3.71
CA VAL A 461 10.93 13.14 -4.32
C VAL A 461 10.70 14.30 -3.36
N VAL A 462 11.73 15.11 -3.13
CA VAL A 462 11.65 16.29 -2.25
C VAL A 462 11.91 17.53 -3.09
N GLY A 463 11.05 18.54 -2.94
CA GLY A 463 11.19 19.81 -3.63
C GLY A 463 10.05 20.76 -3.29
N ALA A 464 10.17 22.02 -3.72
CA ALA A 464 9.20 23.08 -3.42
C ALA A 464 8.24 23.39 -4.58
N ASP A 465 8.60 22.99 -5.81
CA ASP A 465 7.87 23.39 -7.00
C ASP A 465 7.72 22.25 -8.02
N ARG A 466 6.95 22.54 -9.07
CA ARG A 466 6.67 21.60 -10.16
C ARG A 466 7.93 21.20 -10.94
N PRO A 467 8.84 22.12 -11.34
CA PRO A 467 10.10 21.71 -11.96
C PRO A 467 10.91 20.71 -11.13
N ALA A 468 11.00 20.90 -9.81
CA ALA A 468 11.66 19.97 -8.90
C ALA A 468 10.96 18.60 -8.86
N LEU A 469 9.61 18.58 -8.83
CA LEU A 469 8.82 17.36 -8.93
C LEU A 469 9.12 16.60 -10.24
N LEU A 470 9.02 17.26 -11.40
CA LEU A 470 9.24 16.62 -12.70
C LEU A 470 10.67 16.08 -12.84
N ALA A 471 11.67 16.88 -12.43
CA ALA A 471 13.07 16.44 -12.44
C ALA A 471 13.30 15.24 -11.53
N GLY A 472 12.69 15.24 -10.34
CA GLY A 472 12.82 14.17 -9.38
C GLY A 472 12.05 12.90 -9.75
N LEU A 473 10.95 12.98 -10.50
CA LEU A 473 10.27 11.79 -11.04
C LEU A 473 11.09 11.12 -12.14
N ALA A 474 11.81 11.91 -12.96
CA ALA A 474 12.69 11.38 -14.00
C ALA A 474 13.94 10.71 -13.40
N GLN A 475 14.49 11.26 -12.32
CA GLN A 475 15.68 10.75 -11.64
C GLN A 475 15.52 10.82 -10.12
N PRO A 476 14.80 9.87 -9.50
CA PRO A 476 14.54 9.92 -8.08
C PRO A 476 15.81 9.72 -7.25
N ALA A 477 16.09 10.67 -6.37
CA ALA A 477 17.26 10.64 -5.49
C ALA A 477 17.13 9.64 -4.31
N VAL A 478 15.91 9.24 -3.97
CA VAL A 478 15.61 8.32 -2.87
C VAL A 478 14.70 7.22 -3.38
N THR A 479 15.28 6.06 -3.70
CA THR A 479 14.55 4.87 -4.15
C THR A 479 15.06 3.66 -3.39
N GLY A 480 14.14 2.80 -2.98
CA GLY A 480 14.47 1.58 -2.26
C GLY A 480 13.37 0.54 -2.38
N ARG A 481 13.69 -0.68 -1.98
CA ARG A 481 12.72 -1.72 -1.70
C ARG A 481 12.76 -1.95 -0.19
N VAL A 482 11.59 -2.06 0.44
CA VAL A 482 11.47 -2.43 1.85
C VAL A 482 12.28 -3.69 2.09
N GLY A 483 13.28 -3.58 2.96
CA GLY A 483 14.11 -4.68 3.42
C GLY A 483 14.00 -4.83 4.93
N TRP A 484 14.58 -5.91 5.48
CA TRP A 484 14.67 -6.03 6.94
C TRP A 484 15.48 -4.87 7.49
N THR A 485 14.81 -3.98 8.20
CA THR A 485 15.43 -2.93 9.00
C THR A 485 15.50 -3.47 10.42
N GLY A 486 16.73 -3.61 10.93
CA GLY A 486 16.93 -3.88 12.35
C GLY A 486 16.37 -2.74 13.20
N LYS A 487 16.57 -2.85 14.52
CA LYS A 487 16.17 -1.81 15.48
C LYS A 487 16.77 -0.44 15.12
N THR A 488 16.02 0.62 15.41
CA THR A 488 16.40 2.01 15.10
C THR A 488 17.16 2.63 16.27
N VAL A 489 18.25 3.33 15.96
CA VAL A 489 19.10 4.02 16.91
C VAL A 489 19.11 5.51 16.59
N PHE A 490 18.74 6.35 17.55
CA PHE A 490 18.98 7.80 17.43
C PHE A 490 20.35 8.13 18.01
N VAL A 491 21.14 8.83 17.22
CA VAL A 491 22.53 9.18 17.51
C VAL A 491 22.65 10.69 17.62
N PHE A 492 23.00 11.21 18.79
CA PHE A 492 23.02 12.65 19.07
C PHE A 492 24.46 13.20 18.98
N PRO A 493 24.74 14.17 18.09
CA PRO A 493 26.08 14.70 17.88
C PRO A 493 26.66 15.42 19.11
N GLY A 494 27.99 15.56 19.08
CA GLY A 494 28.75 16.26 20.11
C GLY A 494 29.07 17.71 19.72
N GLN A 495 29.83 18.39 20.58
CA GLN A 495 30.34 19.73 20.28
C GLN A 495 31.27 19.70 19.06
N GLY A 496 31.09 20.67 18.16
CA GLY A 496 31.80 20.76 16.88
C GLY A 496 30.85 20.71 15.68
N ALA A 497 29.60 20.26 15.88
CA ALA A 497 28.59 20.17 14.84
C ALA A 497 27.75 21.44 14.66
N GLN A 498 27.83 22.39 15.60
CA GLN A 498 27.06 23.64 15.57
C GLN A 498 27.51 24.59 14.46
N TRP A 499 26.54 25.24 13.83
CA TRP A 499 26.74 26.31 12.86
C TRP A 499 25.68 27.40 13.02
N LEU A 500 26.02 28.63 12.64
CA LEU A 500 25.17 29.81 12.84
C LEU A 500 23.91 29.72 11.97
N GLY A 501 22.73 29.89 12.58
CA GLY A 501 21.44 29.76 11.88
C GLY A 501 20.79 28.38 11.96
N MET A 502 21.47 27.38 12.55
CA MET A 502 20.94 26.01 12.58
C MET A 502 19.56 25.91 13.24
N GLY A 503 18.67 25.17 12.58
CA GLY A 503 17.30 24.92 13.02
C GLY A 503 16.34 26.08 12.80
N GLN A 504 16.80 27.22 12.26
CA GLN A 504 15.94 28.39 12.07
C GLN A 504 14.85 28.13 11.03
N ARG A 505 15.20 27.47 9.91
CA ARG A 505 14.22 27.16 8.86
C ARG A 505 13.26 26.06 9.29
N LEU A 506 13.73 25.10 10.09
CA LEU A 506 12.85 24.11 10.72
C LEU A 506 11.87 24.76 11.70
N TYR A 507 12.32 25.74 12.50
CA TYR A 507 11.47 26.51 13.40
C TYR A 507 10.39 27.29 12.65
N GLU A 508 10.73 27.93 11.53
CA GLU A 508 9.77 28.66 10.69
C GLU A 508 8.75 27.70 10.03
N ARG A 509 9.16 26.47 9.73
CA ARG A 509 8.40 25.51 8.94
C ARG A 509 7.50 24.58 9.76
N PHE A 510 8.01 24.01 10.84
CA PHE A 510 7.36 22.90 11.54
C PHE A 510 6.92 23.34 12.95
N PRO A 511 5.60 23.47 13.21
CA PRO A 511 5.09 23.89 14.52
C PRO A 511 5.59 23.01 15.69
N VAL A 512 5.71 21.70 15.48
CA VAL A 512 6.24 20.76 16.49
C VAL A 512 7.70 21.07 16.84
N PHE A 513 8.53 21.33 15.82
CA PHE A 513 9.92 21.73 16.05
C PHE A 513 9.97 23.05 16.81
N ALA A 514 9.18 24.04 16.40
CA ALA A 514 9.13 25.35 17.03
C ALA A 514 8.75 25.26 18.51
N SER A 515 7.70 24.51 18.84
CA SER A 515 7.24 24.30 20.22
C SER A 515 8.33 23.62 21.07
N ALA A 516 8.92 22.54 20.57
CA ALA A 516 9.95 21.81 21.30
C ALA A 516 11.24 22.64 21.49
N PHE A 517 11.60 23.45 20.48
CA PHE A 517 12.71 24.38 20.58
C PHE A 517 12.44 25.49 21.60
N ASP A 518 11.24 26.07 21.62
CA ASP A 518 10.84 27.11 22.57
C ASP A 518 10.86 26.60 24.01
N GLU A 519 10.38 25.39 24.25
CA GLU A 519 10.44 24.75 25.56
C GLU A 519 11.90 24.52 26.01
N ALA A 520 12.74 23.97 25.13
CA ALA A 520 14.14 23.70 25.44
C ALA A 520 14.94 25.00 25.66
N ALA A 521 14.79 25.99 24.77
CA ALA A 521 15.43 27.29 24.88
C ALA A 521 14.96 28.02 26.15
N GLY A 522 13.67 28.02 26.47
CA GLY A 522 13.14 28.62 27.69
C GLY A 522 13.71 27.99 28.98
N ALA A 523 13.89 26.67 29.00
CA ALA A 523 14.54 25.97 30.11
C ALA A 523 16.04 26.31 30.22
N LEU A 524 16.73 26.53 29.10
CA LEU A 524 18.15 26.89 29.06
C LEU A 524 18.40 28.35 29.40
N ASP A 525 17.54 29.27 28.95
CA ASP A 525 17.70 30.72 29.12
C ASP A 525 17.78 31.13 30.60
N ALA A 526 17.12 30.39 31.50
CA ALA A 526 17.23 30.59 32.94
C ALA A 526 18.65 30.35 33.50
N HIS A 527 19.49 29.67 32.75
CA HIS A 527 20.87 29.35 33.12
C HIS A 527 21.89 30.19 32.38
N LEU A 528 21.59 30.74 31.20
CA LEU A 528 22.53 31.44 30.33
C LEU A 528 22.60 32.95 30.60
N ARG A 529 23.73 33.57 30.25
CA ARG A 529 23.92 35.03 30.42
C ARG A 529 23.13 35.89 29.42
N MET A 530 22.58 35.27 28.36
CA MET A 530 21.72 35.91 27.36
C MET A 530 20.87 34.86 26.64
N PRO A 531 19.75 35.24 26.00
CA PRO A 531 18.85 34.30 25.35
C PRO A 531 19.53 33.50 24.24
N LEU A 532 19.35 32.17 24.26
CA LEU A 532 20.01 31.23 23.36
C LEU A 532 19.72 31.53 21.88
N ARG A 533 18.48 31.93 21.58
CA ARG A 533 18.06 32.30 20.22
C ARG A 533 18.89 33.45 19.62
N GLN A 534 19.25 34.45 20.43
CA GLN A 534 20.05 35.58 19.96
C GLN A 534 21.47 35.17 19.60
N VAL A 535 21.98 34.10 20.24
CA VAL A 535 23.31 33.54 19.95
C VAL A 535 23.26 32.66 18.70
N MET A 536 22.26 31.79 18.60
CA MET A 536 22.15 30.84 17.50
C MET A 536 21.83 31.49 16.16
N TRP A 537 20.94 32.49 16.14
CA TRP A 537 20.46 33.13 14.90
C TRP A 537 20.89 34.60 14.80
N GLY A 538 21.90 34.97 15.58
CA GLY A 538 22.57 36.26 15.46
C GLY A 538 23.60 36.28 14.33
N THR A 539 24.59 37.17 14.43
CA THR A 539 25.66 37.33 13.44
C THR A 539 27.05 36.92 13.94
N ASP A 540 27.19 36.61 15.24
CA ASP A 540 28.47 36.32 15.88
C ASP A 540 28.70 34.80 15.98
N ALA A 541 29.36 34.23 14.96
CA ALA A 541 29.72 32.83 14.95
C ALA A 541 30.68 32.46 16.09
N ALA A 542 31.58 33.36 16.50
CA ALA A 542 32.55 33.07 17.57
C ALA A 542 31.84 32.94 18.93
N LEU A 543 30.76 33.70 19.15
CA LEU A 543 29.92 33.55 20.33
C LEU A 543 29.24 32.19 20.39
N LEU A 544 28.72 31.69 19.27
CA LEU A 544 28.15 30.32 19.19
C LEU A 544 29.22 29.24 19.40
N GLN A 545 30.45 29.46 18.92
CA GLN A 545 31.57 28.53 19.13
C GLN A 545 32.08 28.51 20.58
N ASN A 546 31.69 29.47 21.42
CA ASN A 546 31.98 29.42 22.85
C ASN A 546 31.25 28.23 23.49
N THR A 547 31.97 27.40 24.23
CA THR A 547 31.46 26.20 24.91
C THR A 547 30.28 26.48 25.85
N GLU A 548 30.19 27.70 26.41
CA GLU A 548 29.03 28.15 27.20
C GLU A 548 27.71 28.05 26.41
N PHE A 549 27.74 28.35 25.10
CA PHE A 549 26.55 28.39 24.25
C PHE A 549 26.46 27.22 23.26
N ALA A 550 27.59 26.72 22.76
CA ALA A 550 27.62 25.61 21.81
C ALA A 550 26.86 24.38 22.35
N GLN A 551 27.09 24.03 23.61
CA GLN A 551 26.47 22.86 24.25
C GLN A 551 24.94 23.01 24.42
N PRO A 552 24.43 24.09 25.04
CA PRO A 552 23.00 24.40 25.05
C PRO A 552 22.34 24.47 23.67
N ALA A 553 23.02 25.09 22.69
CA ALA A 553 22.48 25.25 21.34
C ALA A 553 22.27 23.91 20.65
N LEU A 554 23.25 23.00 20.75
CA LEU A 554 23.14 21.64 20.24
C LEU A 554 21.97 20.90 20.89
N PHE A 555 21.90 20.89 22.22
CA PHE A 555 20.82 20.24 22.96
C PHE A 555 19.43 20.73 22.51
N ALA A 556 19.24 22.04 22.35
CA ALA A 556 17.96 22.60 21.94
C ALA A 556 17.53 22.13 20.53
N VAL A 557 18.47 22.09 19.58
CA VAL A 557 18.20 21.61 18.20
C VAL A 557 17.96 20.11 18.17
N GLU A 558 18.81 19.34 18.84
CA GLU A 558 18.74 17.87 18.91
C GLU A 558 17.40 17.40 19.50
N VAL A 559 16.95 18.03 20.59
CA VAL A 559 15.67 17.72 21.23
C VAL A 559 14.48 18.12 20.35
N ALA A 560 14.53 19.30 19.72
CA ALA A 560 13.48 19.75 18.81
C ALA A 560 13.38 18.85 17.57
N LEU A 561 14.51 18.40 17.04
CA LEU A 561 14.58 17.50 15.90
C LEU A 561 14.08 16.09 16.27
N ALA A 562 14.44 15.58 17.44
CA ALA A 562 13.89 14.32 17.96
C ALA A 562 12.36 14.39 18.12
N ALA A 563 11.82 15.53 18.57
CA ALA A 563 10.38 15.75 18.66
C ALA A 563 9.71 15.75 17.28
N LEU A 564 10.33 16.38 16.27
CA LEU A 564 9.85 16.38 14.89
C LEU A 564 9.83 14.96 14.31
N LEU A 565 10.94 14.21 14.40
CA LEU A 565 11.00 12.82 13.91
C LEU A 565 9.94 11.93 14.59
N ARG A 566 9.77 12.09 15.91
CA ARG A 566 8.74 11.37 16.67
C ARG A 566 7.32 11.74 16.25
N SER A 567 7.06 13.00 15.89
CA SER A 567 5.75 13.38 15.37
C SER A 567 5.43 12.68 14.05
N CYS A 568 6.45 12.42 13.23
CA CYS A 568 6.34 11.62 12.01
C CYS A 568 6.32 10.09 12.26
N GLY A 569 6.07 9.65 13.50
CA GLY A 569 5.95 8.23 13.85
C GLY A 569 7.27 7.47 14.07
N LEU A 570 8.43 8.12 13.94
CA LEU A 570 9.72 7.46 14.14
C LEU A 570 10.04 7.32 15.64
N THR A 571 10.26 6.08 16.07
CA THR A 571 10.65 5.76 17.45
C THR A 571 12.02 5.10 17.47
N ALA A 572 12.84 5.49 18.44
CA ALA A 572 14.12 4.85 18.69
C ALA A 572 13.95 3.64 19.62
N ASP A 573 14.56 2.50 19.26
CA ASP A 573 14.78 1.38 20.17
C ASP A 573 15.96 1.65 21.11
N PHE A 574 16.96 2.34 20.57
CA PHE A 574 18.14 2.75 21.31
C PHE A 574 18.50 4.21 21.07
N VAL A 575 19.14 4.83 22.07
CA VAL A 575 19.76 6.15 21.93
C VAL A 575 21.23 6.10 22.29
N ILE A 576 22.03 6.84 21.52
CA ILE A 576 23.47 7.03 21.75
C ILE A 576 23.71 8.53 21.63
N GLY A 577 24.41 9.15 22.57
CA GLY A 577 24.92 10.51 22.37
C GLY A 577 26.43 10.51 22.26
N HIS A 578 27.04 11.54 21.67
CA HIS A 578 28.48 11.72 21.71
C HIS A 578 28.83 12.89 22.63
N SER A 579 29.49 12.61 23.74
CA SER A 579 29.81 13.61 24.76
C SER A 579 28.56 14.40 25.18
N VAL A 580 28.46 15.69 24.83
CA VAL A 580 27.29 16.53 25.18
C VAL A 580 25.98 15.97 24.65
N GLY A 581 25.98 15.31 23.48
CA GLY A 581 24.78 14.70 22.91
C GLY A 581 24.18 13.62 23.80
N GLU A 582 24.93 13.07 24.77
CA GLU A 582 24.37 12.11 25.72
C GLU A 582 23.35 12.76 26.67
N VAL A 583 23.43 14.08 26.89
CA VAL A 583 22.39 14.80 27.66
C VAL A 583 21.07 14.83 26.87
N ALA A 584 21.14 15.04 25.55
CA ALA A 584 19.96 14.95 24.67
C ALA A 584 19.41 13.51 24.62
N ALA A 585 20.29 12.51 24.50
CA ALA A 585 19.92 11.10 24.56
C ALA A 585 19.21 10.74 25.89
N ALA A 586 19.74 11.21 27.03
CA ALA A 586 19.15 10.99 28.35
C ALA A 586 17.77 11.65 28.49
N TYR A 587 17.58 12.86 27.96
CA TYR A 587 16.27 13.51 27.91
C TYR A 587 15.28 12.73 27.04
N VAL A 588 15.69 12.36 25.82
CA VAL A 588 14.83 11.62 24.87
C VAL A 588 14.46 10.23 25.39
N ALA A 589 15.37 9.56 26.11
CA ALA A 589 15.09 8.29 26.79
C ALA A 589 14.22 8.44 28.05
N GLY A 590 13.90 9.67 28.47
CA GLY A 590 13.08 9.95 29.65
C GLY A 590 13.81 9.83 30.99
N VAL A 591 15.15 9.77 30.98
CA VAL A 591 15.97 9.71 32.20
C VAL A 591 15.96 11.04 32.93
N LEU A 592 16.08 12.15 32.20
CA LEU A 592 16.07 13.50 32.75
C LEU A 592 14.82 14.25 32.30
N ALA A 593 14.18 14.96 33.23
CA ALA A 593 13.18 15.97 32.87
C ALA A 593 13.85 17.16 32.17
N LEU A 594 13.11 17.90 31.35
CA LEU A 594 13.66 19.02 30.56
C LEU A 594 14.42 20.07 31.41
N PRO A 595 13.90 20.55 32.57
CA PRO A 595 14.64 21.51 33.39
C PRO A 595 15.97 20.95 33.93
N ASP A 596 16.01 19.66 34.23
CA ASP A 596 17.18 18.97 34.75
C ASP A 596 18.24 18.74 33.65
N ALA A 597 17.82 18.31 32.46
CA ALA A 597 18.69 18.21 31.30
C ALA A 597 19.27 19.58 30.90
N ALA A 598 18.43 20.63 30.89
CA ALA A 598 18.85 22.01 30.63
C ALA A 598 19.88 22.50 31.66
N ARG A 599 19.66 22.21 32.95
CA ARG A 599 20.61 22.50 34.03
C ARG A 599 21.94 21.77 33.82
N VAL A 600 21.92 20.48 33.49
CA VAL A 600 23.13 19.67 33.23
C VAL A 600 23.94 20.28 32.10
N VAL A 601 23.34 20.50 30.92
CA VAL A 601 24.07 20.99 29.74
C VAL A 601 24.56 22.42 29.92
N ALA A 602 23.75 23.32 30.48
CA ALA A 602 24.15 24.72 30.67
C ALA A 602 25.27 24.87 31.71
N ARG A 603 25.18 24.16 32.85
CA ARG A 603 26.22 24.23 33.88
C ARG A 603 27.52 23.57 33.43
N ARG A 604 27.43 22.48 32.67
CA ARG A 604 28.59 21.84 32.03
C ARG A 604 29.29 22.82 31.09
N GLY A 605 28.56 23.42 30.14
CA GLY A 605 29.11 24.39 29.20
C GLY A 605 29.77 25.59 29.87
N GLN A 606 29.13 26.19 30.88
CA GLN A 606 29.67 27.32 31.63
C GLN A 606 30.96 27.01 32.38
N LEU A 607 30.97 25.91 33.13
CA LEU A 607 32.13 25.54 33.94
C LEU A 607 33.30 25.11 33.06
N MET A 608 33.02 24.43 31.94
CA MET A 608 34.02 24.11 30.92
C MET A 608 34.61 25.34 30.25
N ALA A 609 33.77 26.33 29.89
CA ALA A 609 34.23 27.58 29.28
C ALA A 609 35.10 28.43 30.24
N ALA A 610 34.96 28.24 31.55
CA ALA A 610 35.72 28.93 32.59
C ALA A 610 37.04 28.22 32.98
N LEU A 611 37.37 27.08 32.37
CA LEU A 611 38.64 26.40 32.60
C LEU A 611 39.82 27.25 32.06
N PRO A 612 41.05 27.03 32.55
CA PRO A 612 42.23 27.68 31.99
C PRO A 612 42.45 27.27 30.52
N ALA A 613 42.84 28.23 29.68
CA ALA A 613 43.27 27.97 28.31
C ALA A 613 44.62 27.18 28.29
N GLY A 614 44.97 26.61 27.13
CA GLY A 614 46.23 25.87 26.93
C GLY A 614 46.08 24.35 26.83
N GLY A 615 44.85 23.85 26.68
CA GLY A 615 44.57 22.47 26.28
C GLY A 615 44.30 22.37 24.77
N ALA A 616 44.56 21.21 24.18
CA ALA A 616 44.21 20.90 22.80
C ALA A 616 43.60 19.50 22.68
N MET A 617 42.83 19.29 21.62
CA MET A 617 42.34 17.98 21.21
C MET A 617 42.67 17.72 19.75
N VAL A 618 43.12 16.51 19.44
CA VAL A 618 43.50 16.08 18.09
C VAL A 618 42.83 14.75 17.78
N ALA A 619 42.07 14.69 16.69
CA ALA A 619 41.58 13.45 16.12
C ALA A 619 42.72 12.74 15.38
N VAL A 620 42.85 11.43 15.59
CA VAL A 620 43.92 10.59 15.04
C VAL A 620 43.27 9.42 14.33
N LEU A 621 43.60 9.22 13.05
CA LEU A 621 43.19 8.06 12.27
C LEU A 621 44.13 6.88 12.56
N ALA A 622 44.04 6.34 13.77
CA ALA A 622 44.77 5.17 14.27
C ALA A 622 43.97 4.44 15.35
N SER A 623 44.34 3.18 15.63
CA SER A 623 43.71 2.41 16.69
C SER A 623 44.16 2.87 18.08
N ALA A 624 43.35 2.60 19.10
CA ALA A 624 43.73 2.87 20.49
C ALA A 624 45.01 2.14 20.91
N GLU A 625 45.21 0.91 20.42
CA GLU A 625 46.39 0.09 20.71
C GLU A 625 47.68 0.71 20.16
N GLU A 626 47.60 1.37 19.01
CA GLU A 626 48.72 2.09 18.41
C GLU A 626 49.02 3.41 19.13
N VAL A 627 47.97 4.14 19.53
CA VAL A 627 48.13 5.49 20.12
C VAL A 627 48.54 5.43 21.58
N THR A 628 47.99 4.50 22.37
CA THR A 628 48.20 4.43 23.83
C THR A 628 49.67 4.38 24.25
N PRO A 629 50.55 3.57 23.63
CA PRO A 629 51.98 3.53 23.98
C PRO A 629 52.74 4.84 23.72
N LEU A 630 52.18 5.73 22.89
CA LEU A 630 52.81 6.99 22.51
C LEU A 630 52.39 8.16 23.42
N LEU A 631 51.42 7.97 24.32
CA LEU A 631 50.88 9.04 25.14
C LEU A 631 51.80 9.36 26.33
N PRO A 632 52.34 10.59 26.43
CA PRO A 632 53.06 11.02 27.63
C PRO A 632 52.08 11.27 28.79
N ALA A 633 52.62 11.37 30.02
CA ALA A 633 51.83 11.75 31.18
C ALA A 633 51.11 13.09 30.93
N GLY A 634 49.80 13.12 31.21
CA GLY A 634 48.94 14.31 31.00
C GLY A 634 48.27 14.39 29.62
N VAL A 635 48.54 13.47 28.70
CA VAL A 635 47.76 13.29 27.46
C VAL A 635 46.97 11.99 27.55
N GLU A 636 45.68 12.06 27.34
CA GLU A 636 44.74 10.94 27.48
C GLU A 636 43.92 10.78 26.20
N ILE A 637 43.38 9.58 25.97
CA ILE A 637 42.34 9.39 24.95
C ILE A 637 41.05 9.97 25.50
N ALA A 638 40.46 10.91 24.76
CA ALA A 638 39.17 11.53 25.07
C ALA A 638 37.99 10.80 24.43
N ALA A 639 38.18 10.17 23.27
CA ALA A 639 37.11 9.44 22.59
C ALA A 639 37.64 8.28 21.73
N TYR A 640 36.87 7.19 21.72
CA TYR A 640 37.00 6.04 20.84
C TYR A 640 35.85 6.11 19.82
N ASN A 641 36.08 6.74 18.67
CA ASN A 641 35.03 7.03 17.67
C ASN A 641 34.88 5.90 16.64
N GLY A 642 35.89 5.06 16.48
CA GLY A 642 35.88 3.88 15.63
C GLY A 642 37.09 2.98 15.90
N PRO A 643 37.18 1.81 15.25
CA PRO A 643 38.30 0.87 15.42
C PRO A 643 39.66 1.49 15.06
N THR A 644 39.65 2.48 14.16
CA THR A 644 40.84 3.20 13.67
C THR A 644 40.69 4.72 13.81
N SER A 645 39.85 5.19 14.74
CA SER A 645 39.59 6.61 14.95
C SER A 645 39.47 6.93 16.44
N VAL A 646 40.46 7.66 16.96
CA VAL A 646 40.50 8.11 18.36
C VAL A 646 40.75 9.61 18.46
N VAL A 647 40.41 10.21 19.60
CA VAL A 647 40.74 11.61 19.90
C VAL A 647 41.64 11.66 21.12
N ILE A 648 42.79 12.32 21.01
CA ILE A 648 43.69 12.60 22.14
C ILE A 648 43.45 14.00 22.69
N SER A 649 43.63 14.17 24.01
CA SER A 649 43.31 15.39 24.73
C SER A 649 44.30 15.62 25.89
N GLY A 650 44.74 16.86 26.07
CA GLY A 650 45.71 17.22 27.11
C GLY A 650 46.33 18.62 26.87
N PRO A 651 47.45 18.94 27.55
CA PRO A 651 48.17 20.19 27.33
C PRO A 651 48.61 20.36 25.88
N GLU A 652 48.43 21.57 25.33
CA GLU A 652 48.60 21.84 23.90
C GLU A 652 49.95 21.39 23.34
N ALA A 653 51.05 21.72 24.03
CA ALA A 653 52.39 21.34 23.60
C ALA A 653 52.60 19.82 23.58
N ALA A 654 52.06 19.10 24.57
CA ALA A 654 52.21 17.65 24.67
C ALA A 654 51.37 16.91 23.63
N VAL A 655 50.13 17.36 23.41
CA VAL A 655 49.27 16.84 22.34
C VAL A 655 49.88 17.11 20.96
N GLY A 656 50.42 18.31 20.74
CA GLY A 656 51.13 18.65 19.50
C GLY A 656 52.30 17.73 19.21
N ALA A 657 53.16 17.47 20.20
CA ALA A 657 54.29 16.55 20.06
C ALA A 657 53.86 15.10 19.77
N VAL A 658 52.75 14.63 20.35
CA VAL A 658 52.18 13.31 20.02
C VAL A 658 51.66 13.30 18.57
N ALA A 659 50.95 14.34 18.15
CA ALA A 659 50.41 14.46 16.80
C ALA A 659 51.52 14.50 15.74
N GLU A 660 52.59 15.26 15.96
CA GLU A 660 53.77 15.29 15.08
C GLU A 660 54.41 13.90 14.95
N ARG A 661 54.62 13.20 16.06
CA ARG A 661 55.14 11.82 16.01
C ARG A 661 54.23 10.89 15.24
N LEU A 662 52.91 11.00 15.39
CA LEU A 662 51.96 10.19 14.64
C LEU A 662 52.01 10.49 13.13
N VAL A 663 52.18 11.76 12.75
CA VAL A 663 52.41 12.16 11.35
C VAL A 663 53.71 11.56 10.82
N ASP A 664 54.79 11.57 11.60
CA ASP A 664 56.07 10.92 11.23
C ASP A 664 55.92 9.40 11.04
N HIS A 665 54.98 8.77 11.75
CA HIS A 665 54.60 7.35 11.57
C HIS A 665 53.56 7.15 10.45
N GLY A 666 53.30 8.17 9.63
CA GLY A 666 52.44 8.09 8.45
C GLY A 666 50.93 8.15 8.76
N ARG A 667 50.53 8.58 9.96
CA ARG A 667 49.11 8.70 10.34
C ARG A 667 48.56 10.08 10.03
N GLN A 668 47.27 10.10 9.67
CA GLN A 668 46.53 11.35 9.52
C GLN A 668 46.03 11.83 10.88
N VAL A 669 46.26 13.11 11.15
CA VAL A 669 45.81 13.79 12.37
C VAL A 669 45.07 15.07 12.01
N HIS A 670 44.06 15.43 12.79
CA HIS A 670 43.28 16.65 12.60
C HIS A 670 43.06 17.35 13.94
N ARG A 671 43.54 18.59 14.06
CA ARG A 671 43.34 19.39 15.27
C ARG A 671 41.88 19.86 15.34
N LEU A 672 41.21 19.55 16.45
CA LEU A 672 39.83 19.95 16.66
C LEU A 672 39.74 21.43 17.04
N ALA A 673 38.75 22.13 16.48
CA ALA A 673 38.46 23.53 16.77
C ALA A 673 37.75 23.70 18.12
N VAL A 674 38.44 23.31 19.20
CA VAL A 674 37.95 23.41 20.58
C VAL A 674 38.86 24.30 21.41
N SER A 675 38.28 24.98 22.40
CA SER A 675 38.99 25.91 23.29
C SER A 675 39.74 25.23 24.43
N HIS A 676 39.39 23.98 24.76
CA HIS A 676 39.90 23.25 25.92
C HIS A 676 40.10 21.76 25.61
N ALA A 677 40.83 21.07 26.49
CA ALA A 677 41.08 19.63 26.44
C ALA A 677 40.01 18.85 27.23
N PHE A 678 38.85 18.60 26.61
CA PHE A 678 37.76 17.85 27.23
C PHE A 678 38.12 16.37 27.44
N HIS A 679 37.44 15.71 28.39
CA HIS A 679 37.67 14.30 28.74
C HIS A 679 39.13 13.99 29.11
N SER A 680 39.79 14.94 29.79
CA SER A 680 41.16 14.81 30.30
C SER A 680 41.28 15.33 31.73
N ALA A 681 42.43 15.10 32.36
CA ALA A 681 42.79 15.67 33.66
C ALA A 681 42.61 17.21 33.74
N LEU A 682 42.69 17.93 32.61
CA LEU A 682 42.48 19.38 32.57
C LEU A 682 41.02 19.79 32.85
N THR A 683 40.07 18.85 32.88
CA THR A 683 38.68 19.08 33.31
C THR A 683 38.46 18.96 34.82
N GLU A 684 39.41 18.38 35.56
CA GLU A 684 39.28 18.15 37.01
C GLU A 684 38.93 19.40 37.85
N PRO A 685 39.47 20.61 37.55
CA PRO A 685 39.18 21.81 38.34
C PRO A 685 37.70 22.20 38.39
N MET A 686 36.89 21.80 37.41
CA MET A 686 35.46 22.10 37.41
C MET A 686 34.58 21.06 38.13
N LEU A 687 35.07 19.84 38.36
CA LEU A 687 34.22 18.69 38.70
C LEU A 687 33.47 18.85 40.01
N LEU A 688 34.10 19.42 41.05
CA LEU A 688 33.45 19.65 42.34
C LEU A 688 32.29 20.65 42.20
N ARG A 689 32.53 21.77 41.52
CA ARG A 689 31.50 22.80 41.28
C ARG A 689 30.37 22.28 40.40
N PHE A 690 30.69 21.36 39.49
CA PHE A 690 29.69 20.70 38.66
C PHE A 690 28.83 19.73 39.48
N ALA A 691 29.45 18.90 40.32
CA ALA A 691 28.72 18.02 41.25
C ALA A 691 27.74 18.81 42.13
N ASP A 692 28.19 19.93 42.70
CA ASP A 692 27.35 20.82 43.51
C ASP A 692 26.18 21.41 42.71
N ALA A 693 26.44 21.84 41.47
CA ALA A 693 25.40 22.40 40.59
C ALA A 693 24.33 21.37 40.19
N LEU A 694 24.68 20.08 40.22
CA LEU A 694 23.79 18.95 39.93
C LEU A 694 23.17 18.35 41.20
N SER A 695 23.36 18.96 42.38
CA SER A 695 22.71 18.49 43.60
C SER A 695 21.19 18.46 43.44
N GLY A 696 20.57 17.38 43.93
CA GLY A 696 19.13 17.13 43.81
C GLY A 696 18.63 16.70 42.44
N LEU A 697 19.51 16.34 41.49
CA LEU A 697 19.13 15.77 40.21
C LEU A 697 18.39 14.43 40.39
N ALA A 698 17.18 14.32 39.84
CA ALA A 698 16.34 13.14 39.97
C ALA A 698 16.26 12.37 38.64
N ALA A 699 17.20 11.44 38.44
CA ALA A 699 17.20 10.58 37.27
C ALA A 699 16.15 9.45 37.39
N GLN A 700 15.46 9.17 36.29
CA GLN A 700 14.52 8.07 36.14
C GLN A 700 15.16 6.91 35.37
N GLU A 701 14.57 5.71 35.45
CA GLU A 701 14.99 4.60 34.59
C GLU A 701 14.70 4.91 33.11
N PRO A 702 15.62 4.59 32.18
CA PRO A 702 15.41 4.84 30.76
C PRO A 702 14.19 4.08 30.21
N ARG A 703 13.35 4.77 29.44
CA ARG A 703 12.22 4.17 28.69
C ARG A 703 12.64 3.64 27.32
N ILE A 704 13.78 4.14 26.82
CA ILE A 704 14.43 3.71 25.59
C ILE A 704 15.82 3.17 25.97
N GLY A 705 16.30 2.13 25.29
CA GLY A 705 17.61 1.56 25.58
C GLY A 705 18.72 2.59 25.38
N LEU A 706 19.40 3.03 26.43
CA LEU A 706 20.44 4.05 26.35
C LEU A 706 21.83 3.41 26.42
N LEU A 707 22.71 3.70 25.47
CA LEU A 707 24.11 3.27 25.51
C LEU A 707 24.98 4.42 26.02
N THR A 708 25.71 4.16 27.10
CA THR A 708 26.43 5.18 27.85
C THR A 708 27.82 5.43 27.27
N ASN A 709 28.29 6.69 27.24
CA ASN A 709 29.64 6.99 26.78
C ASN A 709 30.72 6.44 27.71
N VAL A 710 30.43 6.32 29.01
CA VAL A 710 31.43 5.90 30.00
C VAL A 710 31.80 4.43 29.85
N THR A 711 30.82 3.56 29.56
CA THR A 711 31.04 2.11 29.48
C THR A 711 30.95 1.53 28.07
N GLY A 712 30.27 2.23 27.15
CA GLY A 712 29.94 1.68 25.82
C GLY A 712 28.85 0.62 25.86
N GLN A 713 28.21 0.40 27.00
CA GLN A 713 27.14 -0.58 27.21
C GLN A 713 25.84 0.11 27.63
N LEU A 714 24.76 -0.69 27.73
CA LEU A 714 23.46 -0.22 28.20
C LEU A 714 23.57 0.41 29.59
N ALA A 715 22.80 1.47 29.80
CA ALA A 715 22.70 2.14 31.09
C ALA A 715 22.24 1.17 32.19
N GLU A 716 23.03 1.12 33.27
CA GLU A 716 22.70 0.35 34.47
C GLU A 716 22.02 1.24 35.53
N ARG A 717 21.58 0.63 36.63
CA ARG A 717 21.03 1.38 37.77
C ARG A 717 22.03 2.42 38.28
N GLY A 718 21.56 3.64 38.50
CA GLY A 718 22.38 4.78 38.92
C GLY A 718 22.86 5.68 37.78
N TYR A 719 22.58 5.31 36.52
CA TYR A 719 22.71 6.20 35.37
C TYR A 719 21.94 7.53 35.57
N GLY A 720 22.50 8.62 35.05
CA GLY A 720 21.90 9.96 35.13
C GLY A 720 22.08 10.67 36.47
N SER A 721 22.70 10.03 37.47
CA SER A 721 23.04 10.67 38.75
C SER A 721 24.07 11.81 38.59
N ALA A 722 24.17 12.71 39.56
CA ALA A 722 25.20 13.76 39.57
C ALA A 722 26.62 13.19 39.43
N GLN A 723 26.90 12.07 40.10
CA GLN A 723 28.20 11.39 39.99
C GLN A 723 28.44 10.82 38.59
N TYR A 724 27.40 10.28 37.94
CA TYR A 724 27.53 9.83 36.55
C TYR A 724 27.96 10.97 35.62
N TRP A 725 27.33 12.15 35.73
CA TRP A 725 27.68 13.30 34.88
C TRP A 725 29.09 13.85 35.16
N VAL A 726 29.55 13.78 36.41
CA VAL A 726 30.95 14.10 36.78
C VAL A 726 31.92 13.12 36.12
N ASP A 727 31.64 11.82 36.21
CA ASP A 727 32.45 10.78 35.57
C ASP A 727 32.43 10.93 34.04
N HIS A 728 31.28 11.26 33.46
CA HIS A 728 31.07 11.49 32.03
C HIS A 728 31.93 12.63 31.48
N VAL A 729 32.12 13.71 32.24
CA VAL A 729 33.01 14.82 31.86
C VAL A 729 34.47 14.40 31.82
N ARG A 730 34.89 13.53 32.76
CA ARG A 730 36.31 13.18 32.97
C ARG A 730 36.78 11.98 32.15
N ARG A 731 35.92 10.99 31.96
CA ARG A 731 36.26 9.70 31.32
C ARG A 731 36.11 9.77 29.79
N PRO A 732 36.80 8.90 29.04
CA PRO A 732 36.70 8.85 27.58
C PRO A 732 35.30 8.47 27.09
N VAL A 733 34.94 9.00 25.92
CA VAL A 733 33.72 8.65 25.18
C VAL A 733 33.93 7.34 24.43
N ARG A 734 33.25 6.26 24.85
CA ARG A 734 33.29 4.92 24.22
C ARG A 734 32.21 4.78 23.13
N PHE A 735 32.29 5.61 22.10
CA PHE A 735 31.27 5.69 21.05
C PHE A 735 31.23 4.43 20.17
N ALA A 736 32.39 3.97 19.68
CA ALA A 736 32.49 2.76 18.85
C ALA A 736 31.92 1.52 19.55
N ASP A 737 32.21 1.38 20.85
CA ASP A 737 31.67 0.30 21.68
C ASP A 737 30.13 0.39 21.80
N SER A 738 29.58 1.60 21.90
CA SER A 738 28.13 1.83 21.94
C SER A 738 27.45 1.41 20.64
N VAL A 739 28.04 1.72 19.49
CA VAL A 739 27.55 1.30 18.17
C VAL A 739 27.59 -0.23 18.04
N ALA A 740 28.71 -0.86 18.40
CA ALA A 740 28.87 -2.32 18.38
C ALA A 740 27.88 -3.02 19.34
N ALA A 741 27.65 -2.45 20.52
CA ALA A 741 26.69 -2.95 21.50
C ALA A 741 25.25 -2.86 20.98
N ALA A 742 24.88 -1.79 20.28
CA ALA A 742 23.58 -1.66 19.64
C ALA A 742 23.43 -2.69 18.50
N GLN A 743 24.45 -2.85 17.66
CA GLN A 743 24.45 -3.79 16.54
C GLN A 743 24.25 -5.24 17.00
N THR A 744 24.96 -5.66 18.06
CA THR A 744 24.82 -6.99 18.66
C THR A 744 23.40 -7.24 19.20
N ARG A 745 22.64 -6.18 19.48
CA ARG A 745 21.25 -6.23 19.96
C ARG A 745 20.21 -6.07 18.84
N GLY A 746 20.66 -6.18 17.60
CA GLY A 746 19.83 -6.16 16.40
C GLY A 746 19.59 -4.78 15.81
N ALA A 747 20.37 -3.76 16.18
CA ALA A 747 20.29 -2.46 15.51
C ALA A 747 20.71 -2.56 14.04
N GLY A 748 19.90 -1.97 13.16
CA GLY A 748 20.13 -1.96 11.71
C GLY A 748 19.87 -0.60 11.05
N VAL A 749 19.36 0.38 11.80
CA VAL A 749 19.12 1.74 11.32
C VAL A 749 19.69 2.73 12.33
N PHE A 750 20.55 3.65 11.89
CA PHE A 750 21.17 4.67 12.72
C PHE A 750 20.84 6.05 12.14
N VAL A 751 20.22 6.90 12.94
CA VAL A 751 19.79 8.24 12.55
C VAL A 751 20.56 9.25 13.37
N GLU A 752 21.42 10.04 12.73
CA GLU A 752 22.06 11.19 13.38
C GLU A 752 21.02 12.29 13.57
N VAL A 753 20.61 12.52 14.81
CA VAL A 753 19.57 13.48 15.22
C VAL A 753 20.24 14.73 15.76
N GLY A 754 20.67 15.60 14.84
CA GLY A 754 21.31 16.87 15.17
C GLY A 754 22.00 17.47 13.94
N PRO A 755 22.61 18.66 14.08
CA PRO A 755 23.34 19.29 12.99
C PRO A 755 24.60 18.49 12.62
N GLY A 756 25.05 18.63 11.37
CA GLY A 756 26.27 17.99 10.87
C GLY A 756 26.02 16.67 10.15
N GLY A 757 27.03 15.81 10.12
CA GLY A 757 26.99 14.47 9.52
C GLY A 757 28.17 13.61 9.96
N GLY A 758 28.89 14.05 10.99
CA GLY A 758 30.16 13.45 11.40
C GLY A 758 29.95 12.16 12.18
N LEU A 759 28.86 12.04 12.93
CA LEU A 759 28.56 10.79 13.63
C LEU A 759 28.07 9.71 12.70
N THR A 760 27.34 10.04 11.63
CA THR A 760 27.00 9.07 10.58
C THR A 760 28.26 8.38 10.06
N SER A 761 29.31 9.13 9.69
CA SER A 761 30.58 8.53 9.25
C SER A 761 31.28 7.72 10.35
N ALA A 762 31.22 8.17 11.62
CA ALA A 762 31.80 7.42 12.74
C ALA A 762 31.05 6.10 13.02
N VAL A 763 29.72 6.09 12.85
CA VAL A 763 28.88 4.89 12.92
C VAL A 763 29.26 3.94 11.80
N GLU A 764 29.32 4.40 10.55
CA GLU A 764 29.72 3.60 9.39
C GLU A 764 31.07 2.91 9.59
N GLN A 765 32.06 3.63 10.13
CA GLN A 765 33.38 3.07 10.44
C GLN A 765 33.37 2.05 11.59
N SER A 766 32.37 2.11 12.47
CA SER A 766 32.23 1.24 13.63
C SER A 766 31.34 0.01 13.37
N LEU A 767 30.60 0.00 12.26
CA LEU A 767 29.72 -1.10 11.90
C LEU A 767 30.51 -2.29 11.37
N SER A 768 30.16 -3.48 11.84
CA SER A 768 30.73 -4.75 11.35
C SER A 768 29.94 -5.39 10.20
N ASN A 769 28.83 -4.77 9.80
CA ASN A 769 27.90 -5.30 8.78
C ASN A 769 27.52 -4.19 7.81
N ASP A 770 27.78 -4.40 6.52
CA ASP A 770 27.52 -3.44 5.44
C ASP A 770 26.02 -3.23 5.15
N ARG A 771 25.11 -3.96 5.83
CA ARG A 771 23.66 -3.87 5.62
C ARG A 771 22.94 -2.86 6.51
N ALA A 772 23.63 -2.17 7.43
CA ALA A 772 22.99 -1.17 8.27
C ALA A 772 22.77 0.14 7.51
N LEU A 773 21.61 0.77 7.73
CA LEU A 773 21.28 2.07 7.15
C LEU A 773 21.72 3.20 8.08
N THR A 774 22.45 4.17 7.55
CA THR A 774 22.83 5.39 8.24
C THR A 774 22.15 6.61 7.59
N VAL A 775 21.58 7.50 8.41
CA VAL A 775 20.83 8.66 7.92
C VAL A 775 21.21 9.91 8.71
N THR A 776 21.63 10.95 7.99
CA THR A 776 21.87 12.29 8.55
C THR A 776 20.64 13.17 8.35
N THR A 777 20.23 13.89 9.38
CA THR A 777 18.99 14.70 9.36
C THR A 777 19.22 16.17 9.04
N LEU A 778 20.34 16.77 9.47
CA LEU A 778 20.61 18.20 9.32
C LEU A 778 22.07 18.50 8.89
N PRO A 779 22.48 18.10 7.68
CA PRO A 779 23.78 18.48 7.13
C PRO A 779 23.86 19.99 6.86
N GLN A 780 25.04 20.59 7.07
CA GLN A 780 25.24 22.04 6.97
C GLN A 780 25.09 22.58 5.53
N ASP A 781 25.48 21.82 4.52
CA ASP A 781 25.56 22.29 3.12
C ASP A 781 24.26 22.12 2.33
N ARG A 782 23.13 21.92 3.00
CA ARG A 782 21.82 21.70 2.36
C ARG A 782 20.69 22.45 3.08
N PRO A 783 19.59 22.77 2.39
CA PRO A 783 18.42 23.36 3.02
C PRO A 783 17.85 22.45 4.12
N GLU A 784 17.54 23.02 5.28
CA GLU A 784 17.19 22.24 6.48
C GLU A 784 15.92 21.39 6.27
N ALA A 785 14.85 22.01 5.76
CA ALA A 785 13.57 21.32 5.56
C ALA A 785 13.69 20.17 4.54
N GLU A 786 14.36 20.41 3.41
CA GLU A 786 14.61 19.39 2.39
C GLU A 786 15.46 18.24 2.93
N SER A 787 16.43 18.54 3.80
CA SER A 787 17.29 17.54 4.42
C SER A 787 16.52 16.61 5.35
N VAL A 788 15.65 17.16 6.20
CA VAL A 788 14.79 16.35 7.08
C VAL A 788 13.81 15.53 6.26
N LEU A 789 13.16 16.11 5.23
CA LEU A 789 12.25 15.37 4.35
C LEU A 789 12.98 14.26 3.57
N SER A 790 14.21 14.51 3.12
CA SER A 790 15.05 13.49 2.46
C SER A 790 15.46 12.38 3.43
N ALA A 791 15.76 12.71 4.69
CA ALA A 791 16.06 11.74 5.73
C ALA A 791 14.84 10.86 6.03
N LEU A 792 13.65 11.45 6.20
CA LEU A 792 12.38 10.72 6.32
C LEU A 792 12.13 9.83 5.10
N GLY A 793 12.39 10.34 3.89
CA GLY A 793 12.26 9.58 2.66
C GLY A 793 13.18 8.37 2.61
N ARG A 794 14.45 8.51 3.02
CA ARG A 794 15.40 7.38 3.09
C ARG A 794 14.96 6.31 4.06
N LEU A 795 14.48 6.72 5.23
CA LEU A 795 13.94 5.81 6.25
C LEU A 795 12.70 5.09 5.72
N PHE A 796 11.76 5.83 5.11
CA PHE A 796 10.55 5.29 4.51
C PHE A 796 10.87 4.27 3.41
N SER A 797 11.77 4.61 2.48
CA SER A 797 12.14 3.72 1.37
C SER A 797 12.89 2.47 1.81
N ALA A 798 13.51 2.49 3.00
CA ALA A 798 14.13 1.31 3.60
C ALA A 798 13.14 0.43 4.37
N GLY A 799 11.95 0.93 4.71
CA GLY A 799 10.90 0.18 5.41
C GLY A 799 10.40 0.78 6.72
N ALA A 800 10.97 1.90 7.18
CA ALA A 800 10.45 2.57 8.37
C ALA A 800 9.00 3.05 8.13
N SER A 801 8.17 2.95 9.16
CA SER A 801 6.84 3.55 9.15
C SER A 801 6.98 5.05 9.39
N VAL A 802 6.56 5.86 8.42
CA VAL A 802 6.61 7.33 8.49
C VAL A 802 5.20 7.86 8.33
N ASP A 803 4.73 8.59 9.34
CA ASP A 803 3.53 9.41 9.25
C ASP A 803 3.89 10.77 8.63
N TRP A 804 3.42 10.98 7.41
CA TRP A 804 3.71 12.21 6.67
C TRP A 804 2.74 13.36 7.02
N ARG A 805 1.63 13.11 7.74
CA ARG A 805 0.62 14.14 8.02
C ARG A 805 1.18 15.38 8.74
N PRO A 806 2.05 15.26 9.77
CA PRO A 806 2.65 16.41 10.44
C PRO A 806 3.49 17.31 9.52
N VAL A 807 3.97 16.79 8.38
CA VAL A 807 4.70 17.58 7.38
C VAL A 807 3.80 18.66 6.77
N PHE A 808 2.48 18.48 6.77
CA PHE A 808 1.50 19.39 6.17
C PHE A 808 0.81 20.32 7.20
N ASP A 809 1.23 20.28 8.47
CA ASP A 809 0.67 21.14 9.50
C ASP A 809 0.82 22.62 9.13
N GLY A 810 -0.28 23.37 9.19
CA GLY A 810 -0.33 24.77 8.79
C GLY A 810 -0.48 25.05 7.29
N MET A 811 -0.39 24.04 6.41
CA MET A 811 -0.51 24.24 4.96
C MET A 811 -1.93 24.16 4.41
N ARG A 812 -2.85 23.41 5.03
CA ARG A 812 -4.23 23.19 4.55
C ARG A 812 -4.30 22.74 3.08
N PRO A 813 -3.63 21.65 2.68
CA PRO A 813 -3.72 21.13 1.31
C PRO A 813 -5.12 20.59 0.99
N ALA A 814 -5.47 20.60 -0.29
CA ALA A 814 -6.66 19.94 -0.82
C ALA A 814 -6.30 18.58 -1.45
N ARG A 815 -7.26 17.65 -1.46
CA ARG A 815 -7.17 16.44 -2.29
C ARG A 815 -7.42 16.82 -3.75
N VAL A 816 -6.58 16.31 -4.65
CA VAL A 816 -6.69 16.50 -6.10
C VAL A 816 -6.62 15.16 -6.80
N GLU A 817 -7.24 15.09 -7.98
CA GLU A 817 -7.17 13.90 -8.84
C GLU A 817 -5.71 13.64 -9.25
N LEU A 818 -5.32 12.37 -9.17
CA LEU A 818 -4.01 11.84 -9.55
C LEU A 818 -4.22 10.64 -10.48
N PRO A 819 -3.25 10.31 -11.36
CA PRO A 819 -3.35 9.09 -12.14
C PRO A 819 -3.40 7.88 -11.22
N THR A 820 -4.20 6.90 -11.62
CA THR A 820 -4.29 5.61 -10.94
C THR A 820 -3.04 4.76 -11.16
N TYR A 821 -2.96 3.66 -10.42
CA TYR A 821 -1.80 2.76 -10.36
C TYR A 821 -1.22 2.34 -11.72
N GLY A 822 0.10 2.46 -11.84
CA GLY A 822 0.89 2.06 -13.00
C GLY A 822 1.18 0.56 -13.03
N PHE A 823 0.18 -0.27 -13.34
CA PHE A 823 0.34 -1.73 -13.46
C PHE A 823 1.53 -2.16 -14.35
N ALA A 824 2.26 -3.18 -13.93
CA ALA A 824 3.35 -3.83 -14.68
C ALA A 824 2.77 -5.02 -15.47
N ARG A 825 2.03 -4.70 -16.54
CA ARG A 825 1.24 -5.69 -17.25
C ARG A 825 2.09 -6.63 -18.10
N GLN A 826 1.72 -7.91 -18.08
CA GLN A 826 2.26 -8.95 -18.95
C GLN A 826 1.15 -9.61 -19.74
N ARG A 827 1.50 -10.19 -20.88
CA ARG A 827 0.54 -10.88 -21.74
C ARG A 827 0.19 -12.27 -21.19
N TYR A 828 -1.09 -12.51 -20.94
CA TYR A 828 -1.66 -13.82 -20.59
C TYR A 828 -2.81 -14.19 -21.53
N TRP A 829 -2.69 -15.36 -22.16
CA TRP A 829 -3.67 -15.88 -23.11
C TRP A 829 -3.73 -17.41 -23.02
N LEU A 830 -4.85 -17.99 -23.45
CA LEU A 830 -5.05 -19.45 -23.44
C LEU A 830 -3.94 -20.13 -24.27
N GLY A 831 -3.38 -21.22 -23.73
CA GLY A 831 -2.21 -21.91 -24.29
C GLY A 831 -0.84 -21.31 -23.94
N GLY A 832 -0.79 -20.11 -23.33
CA GLY A 832 0.46 -19.40 -23.01
C GLY A 832 1.35 -20.05 -21.93
N GLY A 833 0.96 -21.19 -21.36
CA GLY A 833 1.73 -21.95 -20.36
C GLY A 833 2.39 -23.23 -20.88
N GLU A 834 2.10 -23.67 -22.11
CA GLU A 834 2.62 -24.94 -22.64
C GLU A 834 4.09 -24.87 -23.06
N ASP A 835 4.55 -23.71 -23.55
CA ASP A 835 5.96 -23.48 -23.93
C ASP A 835 6.93 -23.42 -22.72
N LEU A 836 6.39 -23.43 -21.49
CA LEU A 836 7.15 -23.29 -20.24
C LEU A 836 7.26 -24.59 -19.44
N LEU A 837 6.65 -25.67 -19.91
CA LEU A 837 6.84 -27.00 -19.35
C LEU A 837 8.21 -27.56 -19.76
N ILE A 838 9.29 -26.93 -19.30
CA ILE A 838 10.52 -27.66 -19.07
C ILE A 838 10.21 -28.57 -17.88
N ASP A 839 9.87 -29.83 -18.16
CA ASP A 839 9.87 -30.85 -17.12
C ASP A 839 11.32 -30.90 -16.59
N PRO A 840 11.59 -30.46 -15.34
CA PRO A 840 12.93 -30.58 -14.81
C PRO A 840 13.30 -32.07 -14.86
N THR A 841 14.56 -32.28 -15.21
CA THR A 841 15.25 -33.52 -15.57
C THR A 841 14.65 -34.76 -14.89
N PRO A 842 14.53 -35.92 -15.61
CA PRO A 842 14.07 -37.16 -15.01
C PRO A 842 14.76 -37.40 -13.66
N SER A 843 13.98 -37.83 -12.66
CA SER A 843 14.45 -38.12 -11.30
C SER A 843 15.80 -38.83 -11.35
N ASP A 844 16.87 -38.17 -10.94
CA ASP A 844 18.14 -38.85 -10.73
C ASP A 844 17.95 -39.72 -9.48
N PRO A 845 17.99 -41.07 -9.60
CA PRO A 845 17.76 -41.98 -8.48
C PRO A 845 18.70 -41.72 -7.30
N ASP A 846 19.83 -41.05 -7.54
CA ASP A 846 20.86 -40.71 -6.56
C ASP A 846 20.67 -39.31 -5.90
N THR A 847 19.58 -38.58 -6.19
CA THR A 847 19.35 -37.21 -5.67
C THR A 847 19.35 -37.16 -4.13
N ILE A 848 18.66 -38.10 -3.46
CA ILE A 848 18.67 -38.19 -1.99
C ILE A 848 20.08 -38.46 -1.48
N ASP A 849 20.77 -39.43 -2.07
CA ASP A 849 22.09 -39.84 -1.60
C ASP A 849 23.12 -38.72 -1.81
N ARG A 850 22.97 -37.92 -2.87
CA ARG A 850 23.73 -36.66 -3.04
C ARG A 850 23.40 -35.67 -1.93
N LEU A 851 22.12 -35.37 -1.68
CA LEU A 851 21.69 -34.41 -0.66
C LEU A 851 22.14 -34.83 0.76
N ARG A 852 22.17 -36.13 1.07
CA ARG A 852 22.65 -36.67 2.36
C ARG A 852 24.16 -36.55 2.56
N ARG A 853 24.94 -36.50 1.47
CA ARG A 853 26.41 -36.39 1.52
C ARG A 853 26.93 -34.94 1.63
N LEU A 854 26.05 -33.95 1.51
CA LEU A 854 26.40 -32.53 1.62
C LEU A 854 26.52 -32.09 3.09
N SER A 855 27.28 -31.01 3.33
CA SER A 855 27.26 -30.35 4.65
C SER A 855 25.87 -29.75 4.93
N PRO A 856 25.47 -29.56 6.20
CA PRO A 856 24.14 -29.00 6.53
C PRO A 856 23.82 -27.67 5.82
N THR A 857 24.83 -26.80 5.67
CA THR A 857 24.68 -25.51 4.97
C THR A 857 24.47 -25.69 3.47
N GLU A 858 25.19 -26.61 2.83
CA GLU A 858 25.05 -26.89 1.39
C GLU A 858 23.76 -27.66 1.09
N GLN A 859 23.38 -28.61 1.95
CA GLN A 859 22.12 -29.34 1.86
C GLN A 859 20.92 -28.40 1.93
N ARG A 860 20.93 -27.45 2.89
CA ARG A 860 19.88 -26.44 3.02
C ARG A 860 19.76 -25.58 1.75
N ARG A 861 20.89 -25.11 1.19
CA ARG A 861 20.90 -24.29 -0.03
C ARG A 861 20.26 -25.04 -1.20
N GLU A 862 20.67 -26.28 -1.44
CA GLU A 862 20.16 -27.11 -2.54
C GLU A 862 18.68 -27.46 -2.37
N LEU A 863 18.21 -27.70 -1.14
CA LEU A 863 16.79 -27.94 -0.87
C LEU A 863 15.93 -26.70 -1.10
N VAL A 864 16.42 -25.50 -0.75
CA VAL A 864 15.74 -24.25 -1.07
C VAL A 864 15.64 -24.09 -2.58
N GLU A 865 16.73 -24.31 -3.32
CA GLU A 865 16.72 -24.26 -4.79
C GLU A 865 15.75 -25.29 -5.40
N LEU A 866 15.69 -26.51 -4.86
CA LEU A 866 14.75 -27.55 -5.30
C LEU A 866 13.29 -27.15 -5.08
N VAL A 867 12.95 -26.66 -3.88
CA VAL A 867 11.58 -26.22 -3.56
C VAL A 867 11.19 -25.02 -4.43
N CYS A 868 12.08 -24.04 -4.60
CA CYS A 868 11.83 -22.88 -5.48
C CYS A 868 11.66 -23.31 -6.93
N SER A 869 12.49 -24.23 -7.45
CA SER A 869 12.39 -24.74 -8.82
C SER A 869 11.05 -25.42 -9.10
N HIS A 870 10.58 -26.27 -8.17
CA HIS A 870 9.26 -26.88 -8.31
C HIS A 870 8.11 -25.89 -8.11
N ALA A 871 8.28 -24.89 -7.25
CA ALA A 871 7.30 -23.82 -7.09
C ALA A 871 7.14 -23.01 -8.38
N VAL A 872 8.25 -22.70 -9.07
CA VAL A 872 8.25 -22.05 -10.39
C VAL A 872 7.42 -22.84 -11.39
N THR A 873 7.61 -24.17 -11.47
CA THR A 873 6.85 -24.97 -12.43
C THR A 873 5.35 -25.05 -12.10
N VAL A 874 4.99 -25.16 -10.82
CA VAL A 874 3.58 -25.22 -10.40
C VAL A 874 2.86 -23.91 -10.72
N LEU A 875 3.50 -22.78 -10.43
CA LEU A 875 2.94 -21.44 -10.65
C LEU A 875 3.05 -20.97 -12.12
N GLY A 876 3.90 -21.63 -12.93
CA GLY A 876 4.12 -21.27 -14.33
C GLY A 876 5.03 -20.05 -14.54
N HIS A 877 5.93 -19.76 -13.59
CA HIS A 877 6.96 -18.74 -13.76
C HIS A 877 8.05 -19.18 -14.74
N HIS A 878 8.79 -18.22 -15.31
CA HIS A 878 9.84 -18.52 -16.29
C HIS A 878 11.15 -18.99 -15.64
N ASN A 879 11.53 -18.47 -14.46
CA ASN A 879 12.82 -18.76 -13.84
C ASN A 879 12.77 -18.93 -12.30
N GLY A 880 13.72 -19.71 -11.76
CA GLY A 880 13.96 -19.93 -10.31
C GLY A 880 14.09 -18.67 -9.45
N HIS A 881 14.58 -17.58 -10.04
CA HIS A 881 14.80 -16.30 -9.35
C HIS A 881 13.51 -15.48 -9.14
N ASP A 882 12.39 -15.90 -9.74
CA ASP A 882 11.09 -15.23 -9.60
C ASP A 882 10.42 -15.56 -8.25
N ILE A 883 10.92 -16.59 -7.54
CA ILE A 883 10.38 -17.04 -6.25
C ILE A 883 11.30 -16.60 -5.11
N ASP A 884 10.79 -15.70 -4.26
CA ASP A 884 11.44 -15.34 -3.01
C ASP A 884 11.27 -16.48 -1.99
N ALA A 885 12.40 -17.09 -1.62
CA ALA A 885 12.43 -18.25 -0.72
C ALA A 885 11.88 -17.95 0.70
N TYR A 886 11.82 -16.69 1.11
CA TYR A 886 11.35 -16.28 2.42
C TYR A 886 9.93 -15.71 2.39
N ARG A 887 9.34 -15.55 1.20
CA ARG A 887 7.97 -15.09 1.05
C ARG A 887 6.99 -16.25 1.30
N PRO A 888 5.87 -16.01 2.00
CA PRO A 888 4.83 -17.00 2.15
C PRO A 888 4.32 -17.51 0.80
N PHE A 889 4.05 -18.82 0.70
CA PHE A 889 3.50 -19.44 -0.52
C PHE A 889 2.21 -18.76 -0.99
N GLN A 890 1.35 -18.35 -0.05
CA GLN A 890 0.10 -17.63 -0.37
C GLN A 890 0.37 -16.32 -1.11
N ASP A 891 1.38 -15.57 -0.69
CA ASP A 891 1.78 -14.31 -1.32
C ASP A 891 2.55 -14.54 -2.64
N LEU A 892 2.95 -15.78 -2.92
CA LEU A 892 3.50 -16.21 -4.21
C LEU A 892 2.39 -16.72 -5.18
N GLY A 893 1.12 -16.67 -4.78
CA GLY A 893 0.00 -17.13 -5.59
C GLY A 893 -0.32 -18.63 -5.43
N PHE A 894 0.15 -19.30 -4.38
CA PHE A 894 -0.25 -20.67 -4.10
C PHE A 894 -1.68 -20.74 -3.53
N THR A 895 -2.48 -21.58 -4.16
CA THR A 895 -3.77 -22.05 -3.62
C THR A 895 -3.59 -23.38 -2.87
N SER A 896 -4.62 -23.81 -2.13
CA SER A 896 -4.67 -25.15 -1.51
C SER A 896 -4.37 -26.27 -2.51
N LEU A 897 -4.77 -26.11 -3.78
CA LEU A 897 -4.55 -27.11 -4.82
C LEU A 897 -3.13 -27.03 -5.41
N ALA A 898 -2.60 -25.83 -5.65
CA ALA A 898 -1.19 -25.65 -6.05
C ALA A 898 -0.24 -26.21 -4.98
N GLY A 899 -0.59 -26.10 -3.70
CA GLY A 899 0.15 -26.71 -2.60
C GLY A 899 0.17 -28.24 -2.66
N VAL A 900 -0.93 -28.85 -3.09
CA VAL A 900 -1.03 -30.29 -3.33
C VAL A 900 -0.17 -30.71 -4.53
N GLU A 901 -0.20 -29.94 -5.63
CA GLU A 901 0.66 -30.22 -6.80
C GLU A 901 2.15 -30.12 -6.44
N LEU A 902 2.58 -29.06 -5.76
CA LEU A 902 3.96 -28.90 -5.29
C LEU A 902 4.38 -30.06 -4.41
N ARG A 903 3.53 -30.47 -3.46
CA ARG A 903 3.78 -31.65 -2.63
C ARG A 903 4.00 -32.90 -3.48
N ASP A 904 3.13 -33.16 -4.46
CA ASP A 904 3.22 -34.38 -5.27
C ASP A 904 4.45 -34.39 -6.18
N ARG A 905 4.85 -33.23 -6.71
CA ARG A 905 6.11 -33.06 -7.44
C ARG A 905 7.32 -33.30 -6.54
N LEU A 906 7.34 -32.71 -5.35
CA LEU A 906 8.41 -32.92 -4.37
C LEU A 906 8.50 -34.39 -3.95
N LYS A 907 7.37 -35.07 -3.73
CA LYS A 907 7.33 -36.52 -3.46
C LYS A 907 7.96 -37.33 -4.58
N LYS A 908 7.65 -36.99 -5.84
CA LYS A 908 8.14 -37.71 -7.02
C LYS A 908 9.66 -37.51 -7.22
N VAL A 909 10.17 -36.29 -7.10
CA VAL A 909 11.58 -35.97 -7.39
C VAL A 909 12.50 -36.35 -6.26
N THR A 910 12.08 -36.17 -5.02
CA THR A 910 12.89 -36.60 -3.89
C THR A 910 12.86 -38.10 -3.70
N GLY A 911 11.94 -38.88 -4.28
CA GLY A 911 11.86 -40.31 -3.99
C GLY A 911 11.46 -40.65 -2.54
N LEU A 912 11.07 -39.65 -1.75
CA LEU A 912 10.56 -39.76 -0.37
C LEU A 912 9.13 -40.32 -0.32
N ALA A 913 8.81 -41.31 -1.16
CA ALA A 913 7.49 -41.91 -1.28
C ALA A 913 6.96 -42.53 0.04
N GLY A 914 7.83 -42.76 1.03
CA GLY A 914 7.49 -43.25 2.37
C GLY A 914 7.22 -42.17 3.43
N LEU A 915 7.44 -40.88 3.15
CA LEU A 915 7.18 -39.80 4.10
C LEU A 915 5.78 -39.22 3.92
N SER A 916 5.06 -39.12 5.04
CA SER A 916 3.77 -38.45 5.17
C SER A 916 3.93 -36.93 5.02
N LEU A 917 4.27 -36.42 3.83
CA LEU A 917 4.08 -34.99 3.55
C LEU A 917 2.56 -34.73 3.55
N SER A 918 2.12 -33.93 4.52
CA SER A 918 0.71 -33.61 4.75
C SER A 918 0.06 -32.93 3.54
N ARG A 919 -1.26 -32.99 3.44
CA ARG A 919 -2.05 -32.15 2.52
C ARG A 919 -1.95 -30.66 2.88
N THR A 920 -1.60 -30.34 4.12
CA THR A 920 -1.43 -28.98 4.65
C THR A 920 0.01 -28.45 4.59
N LEU A 921 0.90 -29.12 3.84
CA LEU A 921 2.35 -28.88 3.87
C LEU A 921 2.76 -27.39 3.75
N ILE A 922 2.14 -26.66 2.82
CA ILE A 922 2.44 -25.23 2.59
C ILE A 922 1.84 -24.30 3.66
N PHE A 923 0.95 -24.79 4.53
CA PHE A 923 0.42 -24.04 5.67
C PHE A 923 1.27 -24.30 6.92
N ASP A 924 1.69 -25.55 7.11
CA ASP A 924 2.58 -25.96 8.20
C ASP A 924 4.00 -25.37 8.03
N TYR A 925 4.43 -25.21 6.78
CA TYR A 925 5.72 -24.63 6.39
C TYR A 925 5.48 -23.52 5.36
N PRO A 926 5.18 -22.30 5.82
CA PRO A 926 4.57 -21.27 4.98
C PRO A 926 5.48 -20.70 3.90
N THR A 927 6.79 -20.94 3.93
CA THR A 927 7.75 -20.40 2.96
C THR A 927 8.58 -21.51 2.31
N PRO A 928 9.11 -21.30 1.08
CA PRO A 928 10.04 -22.25 0.47
C PRO A 928 11.22 -22.62 1.38
N ALA A 929 11.78 -21.65 2.10
CA ALA A 929 12.85 -21.86 3.06
C ALA A 929 12.42 -22.71 4.26
N ALA A 930 11.24 -22.44 4.84
CA ALA A 930 10.71 -23.23 5.95
C ALA A 930 10.42 -24.68 5.53
N LEU A 931 9.92 -24.87 4.30
CA LEU A 931 9.69 -26.19 3.74
C LEU A 931 11.00 -26.93 3.47
N ALA A 932 12.01 -26.24 2.92
CA ALA A 932 13.35 -26.81 2.74
C ALA A 932 13.97 -27.23 4.09
N ASP A 933 13.81 -26.41 5.15
CA ASP A 933 14.27 -26.73 6.50
C ASP A 933 13.51 -27.93 7.11
N HIS A 934 12.24 -28.14 6.76
CA HIS A 934 11.50 -29.35 7.10
C HIS A 934 12.04 -30.57 6.34
N LEU A 935 12.25 -30.47 5.04
CA LEU A 935 12.80 -31.55 4.22
C LEU A 935 14.21 -31.95 4.67
N ALA A 936 15.05 -30.98 5.07
CA ALA A 936 16.38 -31.24 5.62
C ALA A 936 16.31 -32.05 6.93
N ARG A 937 15.39 -31.69 7.84
CA ARG A 937 15.15 -32.44 9.08
C ARG A 937 14.68 -33.87 8.81
N GLN A 938 13.80 -34.05 7.82
CA GLN A 938 13.31 -35.37 7.41
C GLN A 938 14.43 -36.23 6.82
N LEU A 939 15.33 -35.66 6.00
CA LEU A 939 16.47 -36.37 5.41
C LEU A 939 17.50 -36.83 6.46
N ALA A 940 17.57 -36.16 7.61
CA ALA A 940 18.46 -36.50 8.72
C ALA A 940 17.90 -37.59 9.66
N HIS A 941 16.60 -37.85 9.64
CA HIS A 941 15.92 -38.85 10.48
C HIS A 941 15.53 -40.08 9.66
N ASP A 942 16.47 -41.02 9.52
CA ASP A 942 16.28 -42.30 8.83
C ASP A 942 15.68 -43.34 9.80
N GLU A 943 14.41 -43.19 10.19
CA GLU A 943 13.60 -44.31 10.68
C GLU A 943 12.28 -44.35 9.90
N PHE A 944 12.21 -45.25 8.92
CA PHE A 944 10.94 -45.65 8.32
C PHE A 944 9.98 -46.06 9.43
N PRO A 945 8.76 -45.47 9.53
CA PRO A 945 7.75 -46.04 10.40
C PRO A 945 7.29 -47.36 9.76
N VAL A 946 7.90 -48.46 10.22
CA VAL A 946 7.21 -49.75 10.26
C VAL A 946 5.87 -49.49 10.93
N LYS A 947 4.76 -49.93 10.33
CA LYS A 947 3.42 -49.90 10.96
C LYS A 947 3.56 -50.30 12.42
N SER A 948 3.48 -49.33 13.33
CA SER A 948 3.52 -49.56 14.76
C SER A 948 2.26 -50.35 15.11
N ASN A 949 2.45 -51.66 15.29
CA ASN A 949 1.41 -52.53 15.78
C ASN A 949 1.13 -52.10 17.23
N GLU A 950 -0.09 -51.70 17.53
CA GLU A 950 -0.52 -51.17 18.84
C GLU A 950 -0.04 -52.05 20.01
N LYS A 951 0.10 -53.36 19.77
CA LYS A 951 0.69 -54.34 20.70
C LYS A 951 2.13 -54.03 21.15
N ASP A 952 2.98 -53.44 20.32
CA ASP A 952 4.37 -53.12 20.71
C ASP A 952 4.43 -51.87 21.61
N LEU A 953 3.54 -50.91 21.38
CA LEU A 953 3.37 -49.74 22.24
C LEU A 953 2.85 -50.17 23.64
N TRP A 954 1.83 -51.03 23.68
CA TRP A 954 1.30 -51.56 24.95
C TRP A 954 2.31 -52.46 25.68
N SER A 955 3.15 -53.20 24.96
CA SER A 955 4.26 -53.98 25.53
C SER A 955 5.29 -53.10 26.21
N ARG A 956 5.69 -51.99 25.57
CA ARG A 956 6.69 -51.05 26.10
C ARG A 956 6.14 -50.19 27.24
N LEU A 957 4.86 -49.80 27.22
CA LEU A 957 4.24 -49.08 28.33
C LEU A 957 4.21 -49.93 29.62
N ARG A 958 4.06 -51.26 29.51
CA ARG A 958 4.06 -52.17 30.67
C ARG A 958 5.44 -52.37 31.30
N THR A 959 6.52 -52.04 30.60
CA THR A 959 7.90 -52.19 31.12
C THR A 959 8.43 -50.93 31.78
N ILE A 960 7.73 -49.79 31.68
CA ILE A 960 8.11 -48.55 32.36
C ILE A 960 7.77 -48.68 33.86
N PRO A 961 8.74 -48.48 34.78
CA PRO A 961 8.47 -48.52 36.22
C PRO A 961 7.44 -47.46 36.62
N ILE A 962 6.47 -47.83 37.47
CA ILE A 962 5.41 -46.93 37.95
C ILE A 962 5.96 -45.65 38.59
N ALA A 963 7.12 -45.74 39.24
CA ALA A 963 7.80 -44.57 39.83
C ALA A 963 8.17 -43.51 38.78
N GLU A 964 8.50 -43.92 37.55
CA GLU A 964 8.89 -43.02 36.47
C GLU A 964 7.69 -42.41 35.75
N LEU A 965 6.60 -43.18 35.64
CA LEU A 965 5.30 -42.67 35.21
C LEU A 965 4.75 -41.62 36.19
N ARG A 966 4.99 -41.81 37.49
CA ARG A 966 4.59 -40.86 38.54
C ARG A 966 5.48 -39.60 38.54
N ARG A 967 6.80 -39.75 38.33
CA ARG A 967 7.76 -38.62 38.29
C ARG A 967 7.44 -37.62 37.17
N THR A 968 6.92 -38.11 36.06
CA THR A 968 6.56 -37.31 34.87
C THR A 968 5.12 -36.77 34.90
N GLY A 969 4.34 -37.12 35.93
CA GLY A 969 2.91 -36.77 36.04
C GLY A 969 2.01 -37.49 35.02
N LEU A 970 2.55 -38.48 34.30
CA LEU A 970 1.81 -39.24 33.29
C LEU A 970 0.87 -40.27 33.92
N LEU A 971 1.25 -40.83 35.08
CA LEU A 971 0.41 -41.77 35.83
C LEU A 971 -0.88 -41.12 36.32
N GLU A 972 -0.80 -39.91 36.86
CA GLU A 972 -1.96 -39.15 37.33
C GLU A 972 -2.91 -38.78 36.18
N LYS A 973 -2.36 -38.44 35.01
CA LYS A 973 -3.16 -38.20 33.80
C LYS A 973 -3.84 -39.48 33.29
N LEU A 974 -3.14 -40.61 33.30
CA LEU A 974 -3.71 -41.91 32.91
C LEU A 974 -4.78 -42.38 33.90
N MET A 975 -4.60 -42.13 35.21
CA MET A 975 -5.61 -42.43 36.23
C MET A 975 -6.85 -41.54 36.10
N ALA A 976 -6.66 -40.25 35.81
CA ALA A 976 -7.76 -39.33 35.53
C ALA A 976 -8.59 -39.74 34.30
N LEU A 977 -7.97 -40.40 33.32
CA LEU A 977 -8.65 -40.97 32.16
C LEU A 977 -9.39 -42.28 32.48
N THR A 978 -8.96 -43.05 33.49
CA THR A 978 -9.66 -44.27 33.93
C THR A 978 -10.79 -44.02 34.92
N ASP A 979 -10.83 -42.84 35.56
CA ASP A 979 -11.91 -42.44 36.49
C ASP A 979 -13.10 -41.77 35.77
N ALA A 980 -13.16 -41.82 34.43
CA ALA A 980 -14.35 -41.43 33.68
C ALA A 980 -15.49 -42.45 33.94
N PRO A 981 -16.68 -42.02 34.39
CA PRO A 981 -17.72 -42.94 34.81
C PRO A 981 -18.26 -43.76 33.63
N GLU A 982 -18.07 -45.08 33.69
CA GLU A 982 -18.83 -46.04 32.90
C GLU A 982 -20.33 -45.92 33.27
N ASN A 983 -21.17 -45.67 32.26
CA ASN A 983 -22.63 -45.55 32.28
C ASN A 983 -23.23 -44.20 32.70
N ALA A 984 -23.44 -43.34 31.71
CA ALA A 984 -24.63 -42.50 31.63
C ALA A 984 -25.32 -42.77 30.27
N SER A 985 -26.45 -43.46 30.31
CA SER A 985 -27.32 -43.60 29.15
C SER A 985 -28.01 -42.27 28.86
N LEU A 986 -27.79 -41.70 27.68
CA LEU A 986 -28.69 -40.72 27.08
C LEU A 986 -29.08 -41.22 25.70
N ALA A 987 -30.38 -41.11 25.44
CA ALA A 987 -31.13 -41.80 24.40
C ALA A 987 -30.84 -41.26 22.98
N ALA A 988 -31.28 -42.05 22.01
CA ALA A 988 -31.18 -41.87 20.57
C ALA A 988 -31.89 -40.62 20.01
N ASP A 989 -31.50 -40.27 18.78
CA ASP A 989 -31.97 -39.20 17.88
C ASP A 989 -31.57 -37.77 18.22
N ILE A 990 -30.39 -37.37 17.73
CA ILE A 990 -29.97 -35.96 17.58
C ILE A 990 -29.78 -35.72 16.09
N GLY A 991 -30.55 -34.81 15.49
CA GLY A 991 -30.45 -34.44 14.07
C GLY A 991 -29.27 -33.49 13.81
N ASP A 992 -28.82 -33.41 12.55
CA ASP A 992 -27.62 -32.68 12.11
C ASP A 992 -27.54 -31.21 12.59
N ASP A 993 -28.68 -30.58 12.91
CA ASP A 993 -28.76 -29.19 13.38
C ASP A 993 -28.36 -28.99 14.86
N GLU A 994 -28.14 -30.05 15.65
CA GLU A 994 -27.76 -29.95 17.08
C GLU A 994 -26.26 -30.13 17.35
N ILE A 995 -25.44 -30.50 16.35
CA ILE A 995 -23.99 -30.73 16.49
C ILE A 995 -23.25 -29.45 16.91
N ASP A 996 -23.65 -28.30 16.38
CA ASP A 996 -23.03 -27.00 16.67
C ASP A 996 -23.26 -26.52 18.12
N SER A 997 -24.19 -27.15 18.84
CA SER A 997 -24.49 -26.83 20.24
C SER A 997 -23.80 -27.74 21.26
N LEU A 998 -23.10 -28.77 20.80
CA LEU A 998 -22.43 -29.75 21.67
C LEU A 998 -21.14 -29.19 22.26
N SER A 999 -20.90 -29.52 23.53
CA SER A 999 -19.62 -29.18 24.16
C SER A 999 -18.47 -29.97 23.52
N PRO A 1000 -17.22 -29.47 23.61
CA PRO A 1000 -16.05 -30.18 23.07
C PRO A 1000 -15.94 -31.63 23.57
N ASP A 1001 -16.29 -31.88 24.84
CA ASP A 1001 -16.25 -33.22 25.42
C ASP A 1001 -17.31 -34.16 24.82
N ALA A 1002 -18.48 -33.63 24.46
CA ALA A 1002 -19.54 -34.40 23.81
C ALA A 1002 -19.21 -34.72 22.35
N LEU A 1003 -18.57 -33.80 21.63
CA LEU A 1003 -18.05 -34.04 20.27
C LEU A 1003 -16.96 -35.11 20.26
N ILE A 1004 -16.06 -35.08 21.25
CA ILE A 1004 -15.00 -36.09 21.42
C ILE A 1004 -15.63 -37.47 21.69
N ALA A 1005 -16.64 -37.55 22.56
CA ALA A 1005 -17.34 -38.80 22.84
C ALA A 1005 -18.09 -39.35 21.60
N LEU A 1006 -18.65 -38.48 20.77
CA LEU A 1006 -19.32 -38.86 19.52
C LEU A 1006 -18.33 -39.40 18.47
N ALA A 1007 -17.18 -38.73 18.32
CA ALA A 1007 -16.11 -39.15 17.41
C ALA A 1007 -15.51 -40.51 17.81
N LEU A 1008 -15.37 -40.77 19.12
CA LEU A 1008 -14.87 -42.05 19.64
C LEU A 1008 -15.84 -43.23 19.45
N ARG A 1009 -17.13 -42.99 19.10
CA ARG A 1009 -18.07 -44.06 18.71
C ARG A 1009 -17.98 -44.44 17.23
N GLN A 1010 -17.72 -43.49 16.32
CA GLN A 1010 -17.68 -43.79 14.88
C GLN A 1010 -16.56 -44.77 14.49
N ASP A 1011 -15.49 -44.83 15.29
CA ASP A 1011 -14.40 -45.80 15.08
C ASP A 1011 -14.71 -47.20 15.66
N ASN A 1012 -15.75 -47.36 16.50
CA ASN A 1012 -16.14 -48.64 17.10
C ASN A 1012 -17.30 -49.34 16.36
N GLU A 1013 -18.03 -48.68 15.46
CA GLU A 1013 -19.11 -49.31 14.67
C GLU A 1013 -18.65 -49.86 13.30
N ASN A 1014 -17.41 -49.59 12.88
CA ASN A 1014 -16.83 -50.10 11.62
C ASN A 1014 -15.93 -51.35 11.78
N GLY A 1015 -15.97 -52.00 12.95
CA GLY A 1015 -15.28 -53.26 13.21
C GLY A 1015 -16.24 -54.31 13.77
N ASP A 1016 -16.45 -55.37 12.99
CA ASP A 1016 -17.25 -56.59 13.26
C ASP A 1016 -18.76 -56.55 12.97
N SER A 1017 -19.12 -56.68 11.69
CA SER A 1017 -20.06 -57.71 11.21
C SER A 1017 -19.97 -57.87 9.67
N ASP A 1018 -19.51 -59.05 9.22
CA ASP A 1018 -19.49 -59.65 7.86
C ASP A 1018 -19.66 -58.78 6.60
#